data_AF-A0A7V3T551-F1
#
_entry.id   AF-A0A7V3T551-F1
#
_cell.length_a   1.000
_cell.length_b   1.000
_cell.length_c   1.000
_cell.angle_alpha   90.00
_cell.angle_beta   90.00
_cell.angle_gamma   90.00
#
_symmetry.space_group_name_H-M   'P 1'
#
loop_
_entity.id
_entity.type
_entity.pdbx_description
1 polymer ?
#
loop_
_entity_poly.entity_id
_entity_poly.type
_entity_poly.pdbx_seq_one_letter_code
_entity_poly.pdbx_strand_id
1 'polypeptide(L)'
;MRSKWCLNVGLAVGLATVSPVPSLKAVDSAAVKQLLANPPRQYATAPLWVWNDLLTEEQVRSTLRDLASQQVKQVFVHPRPGLMTPYLGPEWFRLWKAALDEAERLDMNVWIYDENSYPSGFAGGWVPELMPESRGLGLHLRESKTTPQWTADTVAVYRLDGQRVENISAKAKAGEPLPEGPYLVATIQKAGNSPWHGNRCYVNLLTKGVTEKFIEVTLEAYKREVGHQFGKRIPGVFTDEPHIRPAGGFPWCPDLPEQFQQRWGYNLLDHLPSLVREIGDWRKVRHDYFATLNDLFIERWAKPYYDWCQTNGLAFTGHYWDHEWPRCLGVPDNMAMAAWQQIPGIDCLMNQYAEHTHAQFGNVRFCREIASIANQLGRPRRLVELYGAGGWDLRFEDMKRIADWLQVLGINLMDEHLSYVTIRGARKRDHPQSFSYHEPWWEAYHMNARYLARLSAVMAQGEQINRILVLEPTTTAWMYQGNEAKLKQLGDAFFNLLMALETAQIEYDLGCEDVLARHGSVEGNKLRVGRRLYEVVVLPPHTENVSSALVRLGEEFLQAGVHVLCLGDPPARVDGAPSDQPAEGATMSGWTTAHPTQAVEVLHRLAPPQGFRIQRAPADKGILFHHRRHIDDGQILLLVNTSIEAPSAGTIESDMKGIERWNLYTGQAEPYPFETTATGVKAAFNLPPSGSLLLFLSKQPIEPAPAARQVVTVVQPVASSPPPRLSKRARARQAEPTEVRRLEPNVLTLDYVDITAGGETRTNLYFYQANQFAWQKNGLHRNPWDSAVQFKDELITRKFPPDSGFTASYRFTIEGAVPANLAIVIERPDLYTITCNGQPVSAKPGDWWLDKAFGRIPIAAAARVGENVVTLKAQPFTMFHELEPAYVLGDFTLRPVARGFVIAPDAPLRLDSAEGNLAHSINPDGTAWLSAGIGFEPGREDRAPFVVFDLGQAANLGRIKVWNYNEAHVRDLTLRGADKVRITAGTQPEKLDTDLGTFRLSRAPGEPYSTPDELRVNARGVRYVRFDFLSNLYGVQYPASGVPVDNGFVGLSEVQFISDTGERLTGVRVQRCSSELASHRRLAAHLVDGSGLNDGAGLGWNAQGHPFYAHGVAYRQQFNLPSRQGRYFVSLSKWRGSVARVNVNGQRAGYIVAPPWECEVTDQLRAGTNTVEVVVFGTLKNTLGPHHGNPGLGSAWPGMFQRGPQNGPPPGASYSTVAYGLFEPFKLEQRLRQ
;
A
#
# COMPACT_ATOMS: atom_id res chain seq x y z
N MET A 1 -51.36 -64.78 -26.67
CA MET A 1 -50.83 -65.58 -25.54
C MET A 1 -49.82 -64.74 -24.77
N ARG A 2 -49.91 -64.79 -23.43
CA ARG A 2 -49.03 -64.24 -22.36
C ARG A 2 -47.53 -64.52 -22.62
N SER A 3 -46.47 -63.91 -22.06
CA SER A 3 -46.12 -62.94 -20.98
C SER A 3 -44.57 -62.85 -20.99
N LYS A 4 -43.80 -61.79 -20.67
CA LYS A 4 -43.54 -61.03 -19.41
C LYS A 4 -42.62 -59.84 -19.82
N TRP A 5 -42.99 -58.56 -19.67
CA TRP A 5 -42.83 -57.62 -18.54
C TRP A 5 -41.38 -57.35 -18.05
N CYS A 6 -40.84 -56.18 -18.43
CA CYS A 6 -40.10 -55.24 -17.57
C CYS A 6 -40.46 -53.81 -18.03
N LEU A 7 -40.93 -52.98 -17.10
CA LEU A 7 -41.49 -51.64 -17.33
C LEU A 7 -40.40 -50.60 -17.67
N ASN A 8 -40.65 -49.84 -18.73
CA ASN A 8 -40.27 -48.44 -18.85
C ASN A 8 -41.53 -47.60 -18.60
N VAL A 9 -41.53 -46.74 -17.59
CA VAL A 9 -42.49 -45.64 -17.46
C VAL A 9 -41.71 -44.39 -17.08
N GLY A 10 -41.80 -43.38 -17.94
CA GLY A 10 -41.26 -42.06 -17.67
C GLY A 10 -42.07 -41.33 -16.60
N LEU A 11 -41.38 -40.49 -15.85
CA LEU A 11 -42.00 -39.37 -15.16
C LEU A 11 -41.33 -38.09 -15.66
N ALA A 12 -42.11 -37.26 -16.33
CA ALA A 12 -41.79 -35.87 -16.55
C ALA A 12 -41.70 -35.17 -15.19
N VAL A 13 -40.52 -34.66 -14.85
CA VAL A 13 -40.38 -33.65 -13.79
C VAL A 13 -40.26 -32.32 -14.51
N GLY A 14 -41.33 -31.53 -14.45
CA GLY A 14 -41.31 -30.15 -14.90
C GLY A 14 -40.25 -29.38 -14.10
N LEU A 15 -39.27 -28.83 -14.80
CA LEU A 15 -38.42 -27.76 -14.30
C LEU A 15 -39.31 -26.54 -14.08
N ALA A 16 -39.92 -26.45 -12.90
CA ALA A 16 -40.52 -25.22 -12.42
C ALA A 16 -39.37 -24.23 -12.15
N THR A 17 -39.12 -23.36 -13.11
CA THR A 17 -38.37 -22.12 -12.94
C THR A 17 -39.13 -21.21 -11.97
N VAL A 18 -38.93 -21.45 -10.69
CA VAL A 18 -39.28 -20.49 -9.64
C VAL A 18 -38.09 -20.45 -8.68
N SER A 19 -37.10 -19.62 -9.00
CA SER A 19 -36.30 -19.01 -7.95
C SER A 19 -37.12 -17.86 -7.41
N PRO A 20 -37.72 -17.93 -6.21
CA PRO A 20 -38.04 -16.70 -5.52
C PRO A 20 -36.69 -16.04 -5.27
N VAL A 21 -36.48 -14.86 -5.86
CA VAL A 21 -35.49 -13.91 -5.36
C VAL A 21 -35.67 -13.92 -3.84
N PRO A 22 -34.67 -14.33 -3.03
CA PRO A 22 -34.76 -14.11 -1.60
C PRO A 22 -34.96 -12.61 -1.49
N SER A 23 -36.14 -12.18 -1.02
CA SER A 23 -36.39 -10.79 -0.73
C SER A 23 -35.23 -10.37 0.17
N LEU A 24 -34.39 -9.44 -0.32
CA LEU A 24 -33.41 -8.79 0.53
C LEU A 24 -34.20 -8.35 1.77
N LYS A 25 -33.79 -8.82 2.95
CA LYS A 25 -34.43 -8.37 4.19
C LYS A 25 -34.46 -6.85 4.11
N ALA A 26 -35.63 -6.27 4.35
CA ALA A 26 -35.76 -4.84 4.56
C ALA A 26 -34.63 -4.38 5.50
N VAL A 27 -33.79 -3.45 5.04
CA VAL A 27 -32.71 -2.86 5.83
C VAL A 27 -33.06 -1.41 6.01
N ASP A 28 -33.29 -1.00 7.25
CA ASP A 28 -33.55 0.37 7.65
C ASP A 28 -32.43 0.92 8.53
N SER A 29 -32.43 2.22 8.77
CA SER A 29 -31.41 2.90 9.58
C SER A 29 -31.34 2.37 11.02
N ALA A 30 -32.44 1.87 11.58
CA ALA A 30 -32.47 1.31 12.93
C ALA A 30 -31.63 0.03 13.02
N ALA A 31 -31.77 -0.89 12.06
CA ALA A 31 -30.94 -2.09 11.97
C ALA A 31 -29.46 -1.75 11.74
N VAL A 32 -29.17 -0.78 10.86
CA VAL A 32 -27.78 -0.37 10.59
C VAL A 32 -27.12 0.29 11.80
N LYS A 33 -27.87 1.11 12.56
CA LYS A 33 -27.39 1.71 13.83
C LYS A 33 -27.03 0.64 14.87
N GLN A 34 -27.75 -0.47 14.94
CA GLN A 34 -27.39 -1.60 15.81
C GLN A 34 -26.07 -2.25 15.40
N LEU A 35 -25.86 -2.44 14.09
CA LEU A 35 -24.58 -2.94 13.55
C LEU A 35 -23.42 -1.97 13.81
N LEU A 36 -23.66 -0.66 13.65
CA LEU A 36 -22.68 0.40 13.94
C LEU A 36 -22.27 0.39 15.43
N ALA A 37 -23.22 0.18 16.34
CA ALA A 37 -22.92 0.15 17.77
C ALA A 37 -22.06 -1.06 18.14
N ASN A 38 -22.41 -2.24 17.62
CA ASN A 38 -21.74 -3.51 17.94
C ASN A 38 -21.66 -4.44 16.70
N PRO A 39 -20.65 -4.27 15.84
CA PRO A 39 -20.53 -5.08 14.63
C PRO A 39 -20.19 -6.55 14.98
N PRO A 40 -20.91 -7.54 14.42
CA PRO A 40 -20.57 -8.95 14.55
C PRO A 40 -19.19 -9.29 13.97
N ARG A 41 -18.59 -10.40 14.40
CA ARG A 41 -17.24 -10.86 13.99
C ARG A 41 -17.00 -10.88 12.48
N GLN A 42 -18.03 -11.18 11.67
CA GLN A 42 -17.91 -11.22 10.21
C GLN A 42 -17.56 -9.87 9.57
N TYR A 43 -17.74 -8.75 10.28
CA TYR A 43 -17.38 -7.42 9.81
C TYR A 43 -16.05 -6.92 10.37
N ALA A 44 -15.49 -7.61 11.36
CA ALA A 44 -14.15 -7.29 11.86
C ALA A 44 -13.10 -7.51 10.77
N THR A 45 -11.95 -6.88 10.94
CA THR A 45 -10.81 -7.15 10.07
C THR A 45 -10.28 -8.56 10.29
N ALA A 46 -9.56 -9.07 9.29
CA ALA A 46 -9.21 -10.47 9.16
C ALA A 46 -7.75 -10.61 8.73
N PRO A 47 -6.76 -10.26 9.57
CA PRO A 47 -5.36 -10.29 9.16
C PRO A 47 -4.88 -11.69 8.78
N LEU A 48 -3.94 -11.73 7.85
CA LEU A 48 -3.08 -12.88 7.57
C LEU A 48 -2.27 -13.21 8.82
N TRP A 49 -2.73 -14.22 9.57
CA TRP A 49 -2.09 -14.72 10.78
C TRP A 49 -1.03 -15.74 10.41
N VAL A 50 0.22 -15.28 10.48
CA VAL A 50 1.33 -15.98 9.88
C VAL A 50 1.88 -17.06 10.79
N TRP A 51 1.75 -18.30 10.32
CA TRP A 51 2.39 -19.48 10.89
C TRP A 51 3.75 -19.66 10.24
N ASN A 52 4.80 -19.23 10.92
CA ASN A 52 6.14 -19.11 10.35
C ASN A 52 7.23 -19.68 11.26
N ASP A 53 6.96 -20.73 12.04
CA ASP A 53 8.00 -21.37 12.84
C ASP A 53 7.67 -22.85 13.07
N LEU A 54 8.43 -23.53 13.92
CA LEU A 54 8.03 -24.79 14.55
C LEU A 54 7.04 -24.44 15.65
N LEU A 55 5.77 -24.38 15.28
CA LEU A 55 4.72 -23.86 16.15
C LEU A 55 4.35 -24.79 17.28
N THR A 56 4.03 -24.18 18.42
CA THR A 56 3.42 -24.83 19.58
C THR A 56 1.97 -24.42 19.73
N GLU A 57 1.20 -25.24 20.44
CA GLU A 57 -0.19 -24.92 20.75
C GLU A 57 -0.34 -23.63 21.58
N GLU A 58 0.58 -23.37 22.53
CA GLU A 58 0.53 -22.16 23.34
C GLU A 58 0.81 -20.90 22.50
N GLN A 59 1.70 -20.96 21.51
CA GLN A 59 1.88 -19.85 20.57
C GLN A 59 0.60 -19.59 19.76
N VAL A 60 -0.05 -20.64 19.26
CA VAL A 60 -1.31 -20.56 18.51
C VAL A 60 -2.40 -19.91 19.38
N ARG A 61 -2.63 -20.43 20.59
CA ARG A 61 -3.68 -19.91 21.49
C ARG A 61 -3.38 -18.50 22.00
N SER A 62 -2.15 -18.22 22.42
CA SER A 62 -1.80 -16.90 22.94
C SER A 62 -1.87 -15.80 21.89
N THR A 63 -1.52 -16.10 20.63
CA THR A 63 -1.64 -15.12 19.54
C THR A 63 -3.11 -14.79 19.23
N LEU A 64 -4.00 -15.79 19.21
CA LEU A 64 -5.44 -15.54 19.06
C LEU A 64 -6.01 -14.68 20.20
N ARG A 65 -5.59 -14.94 21.46
CA ARG A 65 -6.01 -14.13 22.62
C ARG A 65 -5.53 -12.68 22.49
N ASP A 66 -4.30 -12.49 22.03
CA ASP A 66 -3.71 -11.16 21.80
C ASP A 66 -4.49 -10.38 20.73
N LEU A 67 -4.73 -10.98 19.57
CA LEU A 67 -5.56 -10.41 18.49
C LEU A 67 -6.99 -10.08 18.96
N ALA A 68 -7.64 -11.03 19.67
CA ALA A 68 -8.97 -10.81 20.22
C ALA A 68 -9.03 -9.66 21.22
N SER A 69 -7.96 -9.43 21.99
CA SER A 69 -7.85 -8.31 22.92
C SER A 69 -7.88 -6.96 22.19
N GLN A 70 -7.36 -6.93 20.95
CA GLN A 70 -7.38 -5.77 20.07
C GLN A 70 -8.64 -5.70 19.18
N GLN A 71 -9.69 -6.45 19.49
CA GLN A 71 -10.95 -6.47 18.71
C GLN A 71 -10.82 -7.02 17.28
N VAL A 72 -9.71 -7.69 16.96
CA VAL A 72 -9.62 -8.53 15.76
C VAL A 72 -10.45 -9.79 16.02
N LYS A 73 -11.38 -10.10 15.12
CA LYS A 73 -12.31 -11.24 15.29
C LYS A 73 -12.29 -12.23 14.13
N GLN A 74 -11.37 -12.07 13.20
CA GLN A 74 -11.15 -13.00 12.09
C GLN A 74 -9.65 -13.12 11.85
N VAL A 75 -9.19 -14.24 11.31
CA VAL A 75 -7.80 -14.44 10.87
C VAL A 75 -7.75 -15.40 9.69
N PHE A 76 -6.82 -15.22 8.75
CA PHE A 76 -6.44 -16.25 7.77
C PHE A 76 -5.18 -16.96 8.25
N VAL A 77 -5.21 -18.28 8.40
CA VAL A 77 -4.01 -19.02 8.82
C VAL A 77 -3.04 -19.12 7.64
N HIS A 78 -2.03 -18.26 7.61
CA HIS A 78 -1.13 -18.09 6.46
C HIS A 78 0.23 -18.76 6.73
N PRO A 79 0.57 -19.89 6.07
CA PRO A 79 1.93 -20.42 6.09
C PRO A 79 2.88 -19.56 5.23
N ARG A 80 4.03 -19.18 5.79
CA ARG A 80 4.98 -18.24 5.14
C ARG A 80 6.43 -18.70 5.24
N PRO A 81 7.39 -18.06 4.52
CA PRO A 81 8.81 -18.30 4.70
C PRO A 81 9.20 -18.33 6.19
N GLY A 82 9.93 -19.39 6.54
CA GLY A 82 10.29 -19.69 7.92
C GLY A 82 9.39 -20.72 8.62
N LEU A 83 8.26 -21.14 8.02
CA LEU A 83 7.46 -22.25 8.53
C LEU A 83 8.29 -23.54 8.59
N MET A 84 8.43 -24.08 9.81
CA MET A 84 9.12 -25.35 10.07
C MET A 84 8.13 -26.49 10.33
N THR A 85 6.93 -26.19 10.85
CA THR A 85 5.87 -27.19 11.02
C THR A 85 5.46 -27.76 9.65
N PRO A 86 5.49 -29.09 9.44
CA PRO A 86 5.14 -29.69 8.14
C PRO A 86 3.71 -29.36 7.68
N TYR A 87 3.59 -28.64 6.56
CA TYR A 87 2.32 -28.24 5.96
C TYR A 87 1.45 -29.45 5.55
N LEU A 88 0.16 -29.38 5.85
CA LEU A 88 -0.83 -30.46 5.69
C LEU A 88 -0.50 -31.77 6.41
N GLY A 89 0.46 -31.76 7.34
CA GLY A 89 0.80 -32.90 8.18
C GLY A 89 -0.10 -33.05 9.41
N PRO A 90 0.06 -34.13 10.20
CA PRO A 90 -0.71 -34.34 11.43
C PRO A 90 -0.59 -33.19 12.44
N GLU A 91 0.61 -32.65 12.60
CA GLU A 91 0.86 -31.53 13.54
C GLU A 91 0.18 -30.23 13.07
N TRP A 92 0.17 -29.96 11.76
CA TRP A 92 -0.56 -28.83 11.19
C TRP A 92 -2.04 -28.86 11.57
N PHE A 93 -2.69 -30.01 11.38
CA PHE A 93 -4.12 -30.17 11.71
C PHE A 93 -4.39 -30.23 13.22
N ARG A 94 -3.42 -30.68 14.03
CA ARG A 94 -3.52 -30.58 15.50
C ARG A 94 -3.56 -29.12 15.95
N LEU A 95 -2.69 -28.27 15.39
CA LEU A 95 -2.67 -26.84 15.67
C LEU A 95 -3.94 -26.13 15.15
N TRP A 96 -4.46 -26.52 13.99
CA TRP A 96 -5.74 -25.99 13.47
C TRP A 96 -6.91 -26.28 14.39
N LYS A 97 -7.00 -27.50 14.95
CA LYS A 97 -8.02 -27.87 15.93
C LYS A 97 -7.90 -27.00 17.19
N ALA A 98 -6.68 -26.80 17.69
CA ALA A 98 -6.44 -25.90 18.82
C ALA A 98 -6.82 -24.43 18.53
N ALA A 99 -6.55 -23.94 17.32
CA ALA A 99 -6.96 -22.61 16.87
C ALA A 99 -8.48 -22.47 16.83
N LEU A 100 -9.21 -23.45 16.28
CA LEU A 100 -10.67 -23.46 16.22
C LEU A 100 -11.30 -23.51 17.61
N ASP A 101 -10.77 -24.33 18.52
CA ASP A 101 -11.22 -24.40 19.91
C ASP A 101 -11.08 -23.05 20.63
N GLU A 102 -9.94 -22.37 20.44
CA GLU A 102 -9.72 -21.04 21.02
C GLU A 102 -10.59 -19.97 20.35
N ALA A 103 -10.78 -20.05 19.03
CA ALA A 103 -11.64 -19.14 18.27
C ALA A 103 -13.12 -19.25 18.70
N GLU A 104 -13.61 -20.45 19.01
CA GLU A 104 -14.95 -20.64 19.60
C GLU A 104 -15.08 -19.86 20.91
N ARG A 105 -14.09 -19.97 21.80
CA ARG A 105 -14.06 -19.28 23.10
C ARG A 105 -14.00 -17.75 22.97
N LEU A 106 -13.34 -17.24 21.93
CA LEU A 106 -13.09 -15.82 21.70
C LEU A 106 -14.12 -15.14 20.78
N ASP A 107 -15.07 -15.91 20.25
CA ASP A 107 -15.99 -15.53 19.18
C ASP A 107 -15.29 -15.01 17.92
N MET A 108 -14.40 -15.82 17.36
CA MET A 108 -13.64 -15.50 16.14
C MET A 108 -13.99 -16.42 14.97
N ASN A 109 -13.66 -15.99 13.75
CA ASN A 109 -13.58 -16.83 12.56
C ASN A 109 -12.12 -17.15 12.24
N VAL A 110 -11.87 -18.34 11.70
CA VAL A 110 -10.55 -18.79 11.22
C VAL A 110 -10.72 -19.23 9.76
N TRP A 111 -10.10 -18.51 8.85
CA TRP A 111 -10.17 -18.74 7.42
C TRP A 111 -9.01 -19.62 6.94
N ILE A 112 -9.29 -20.43 5.92
CA ILE A 112 -8.26 -21.23 5.24
C ILE A 112 -7.54 -20.31 4.25
N TYR A 113 -6.22 -20.31 4.33
CA TYR A 113 -5.35 -19.90 3.24
C TYR A 113 -4.87 -21.19 2.54
N ASP A 114 -5.04 -21.30 1.23
CA ASP A 114 -5.02 -22.60 0.53
C ASP A 114 -3.63 -23.12 0.12
N GLU A 115 -2.61 -22.28 0.22
CA GLU A 115 -1.26 -22.54 -0.30
C GLU A 115 -0.18 -22.45 0.81
N ASN A 116 1.03 -22.95 0.52
CA ASN A 116 2.24 -22.67 1.28
C ASN A 116 3.41 -22.38 0.30
N SER A 117 3.87 -21.15 0.10
CA SER A 117 3.35 -19.89 0.63
C SER A 117 2.41 -19.23 -0.36
N TYR A 118 2.89 -18.81 -1.53
CA TYR A 118 2.10 -18.26 -2.66
C TYR A 118 2.95 -18.39 -3.93
N PRO A 119 2.42 -18.25 -5.15
CA PRO A 119 1.00 -18.17 -5.52
C PRO A 119 0.29 -19.54 -5.46
N SER A 120 -1.03 -19.55 -5.33
CA SER A 120 -1.84 -20.77 -5.23
C SER A 120 -1.70 -21.68 -6.46
N GLY A 121 -1.66 -22.99 -6.22
CA GLY A 121 -1.78 -24.05 -7.22
C GLY A 121 -0.80 -25.22 -7.04
N PHE A 122 0.31 -25.02 -6.31
CA PHE A 122 1.34 -26.06 -6.14
C PHE A 122 1.28 -26.78 -4.79
N ALA A 123 0.46 -26.30 -3.85
CA ALA A 123 0.19 -26.86 -2.52
C ALA A 123 1.47 -27.18 -1.73
N GLY A 124 2.39 -26.24 -1.58
CA GLY A 124 3.67 -26.44 -0.87
C GLY A 124 4.61 -27.45 -1.54
N GLY A 125 4.33 -27.81 -2.80
CA GLY A 125 5.07 -28.79 -3.59
C GLY A 125 4.34 -30.11 -3.78
N TRP A 126 3.18 -30.31 -3.16
CA TRP A 126 2.43 -31.57 -3.23
C TRP A 126 1.79 -31.84 -4.60
N VAL A 127 1.24 -30.83 -5.27
CA VAL A 127 0.65 -31.03 -6.62
C VAL A 127 1.70 -31.50 -7.63
N PRO A 128 2.83 -30.81 -7.83
CA PRO A 128 3.85 -31.27 -8.78
C PRO A 128 4.55 -32.57 -8.35
N GLU A 129 4.53 -32.93 -7.06
CA GLU A 129 5.00 -34.24 -6.58
C GLU A 129 4.04 -35.37 -6.98
N LEU A 130 2.73 -35.17 -6.81
CA LEU A 130 1.71 -36.20 -7.05
C LEU A 130 1.18 -36.24 -8.49
N MET A 131 1.38 -35.17 -9.25
CA MET A 131 0.98 -35.02 -10.66
C MET A 131 2.12 -34.33 -11.43
N PRO A 132 3.21 -35.03 -11.80
CA PRO A 132 4.38 -34.42 -12.45
C PRO A 132 4.07 -33.69 -13.78
N GLU A 133 3.02 -34.10 -14.48
CA GLU A 133 2.49 -33.48 -15.70
C GLU A 133 1.82 -32.11 -15.45
N SER A 134 1.55 -31.76 -14.19
CA SER A 134 1.07 -30.42 -13.81
C SER A 134 2.10 -29.31 -14.06
N ARG A 135 3.35 -29.64 -14.37
CA ARG A 135 4.45 -28.68 -14.54
C ARG A 135 4.08 -27.51 -15.46
N GLY A 136 4.37 -26.29 -15.01
CA GLY A 136 4.24 -25.05 -15.78
C GLY A 136 4.86 -25.15 -17.18
N LEU A 137 4.12 -24.70 -18.20
CA LEU A 137 4.56 -24.68 -19.59
C LEU A 137 4.53 -23.26 -20.16
N GLY A 138 5.36 -23.02 -21.18
CA GLY A 138 5.35 -21.78 -21.94
C GLY A 138 5.71 -22.01 -23.40
N LEU A 139 5.05 -21.32 -24.32
CA LEU A 139 5.34 -21.34 -25.75
C LEU A 139 6.38 -20.26 -26.05
N HIS A 140 7.61 -20.68 -26.32
CA HIS A 140 8.70 -19.78 -26.70
C HIS A 140 8.85 -19.74 -28.22
N LEU A 141 8.76 -18.53 -28.80
CA LEU A 141 8.91 -18.27 -30.23
C LEU A 141 10.25 -17.56 -30.47
N ARG A 142 11.19 -18.23 -31.15
CA ARG A 142 12.54 -17.71 -31.37
C ARG A 142 12.92 -17.69 -32.84
N GLU A 143 13.48 -16.57 -33.29
CA GLU A 143 14.08 -16.48 -34.62
C GLU A 143 15.44 -17.19 -34.69
N SER A 144 15.65 -17.95 -35.76
CA SER A 144 16.88 -18.65 -36.08
C SER A 144 17.33 -18.30 -37.49
N LYS A 145 18.60 -17.93 -37.66
CA LYS A 145 19.21 -17.73 -38.99
C LYS A 145 19.76 -19.03 -39.58
N THR A 146 19.82 -20.10 -38.80
CA THR A 146 20.28 -21.42 -39.20
C THR A 146 19.12 -22.40 -39.26
N THR A 147 19.26 -23.44 -40.08
CA THR A 147 18.28 -24.52 -40.17
C THR A 147 17.99 -25.12 -38.80
N PRO A 148 16.73 -25.07 -38.32
CA PRO A 148 16.39 -25.58 -37.01
C PRO A 148 16.30 -27.12 -37.02
N GLN A 149 16.68 -27.73 -35.91
CA GLN A 149 16.50 -29.16 -35.69
C GLN A 149 15.21 -29.41 -34.91
N TRP A 150 14.43 -30.41 -35.33
CA TRP A 150 13.25 -30.84 -34.59
C TRP A 150 13.65 -31.56 -33.30
N THR A 151 13.10 -31.11 -32.17
CA THR A 151 13.30 -31.71 -30.84
C THR A 151 11.97 -32.18 -30.25
N ALA A 152 12.02 -32.90 -29.13
CA ALA A 152 10.81 -33.33 -28.40
C ALA A 152 9.94 -32.14 -27.92
N ASP A 153 10.53 -30.96 -27.74
CA ASP A 153 9.83 -29.75 -27.31
C ASP A 153 9.45 -28.83 -28.50
N THR A 154 9.78 -29.20 -29.74
CA THR A 154 9.40 -28.41 -30.92
C THR A 154 7.91 -28.57 -31.21
N VAL A 155 7.20 -27.43 -31.29
CA VAL A 155 5.77 -27.37 -31.63
C VAL A 155 5.60 -27.10 -33.11
N ALA A 156 6.31 -26.11 -33.64
CA ALA A 156 6.20 -25.70 -35.03
C ALA A 156 7.48 -25.01 -35.53
N VAL A 157 7.71 -25.09 -36.84
CA VAL A 157 8.78 -24.40 -37.55
C VAL A 157 8.19 -23.63 -38.72
N TYR A 158 8.50 -22.35 -38.78
CA TYR A 158 8.05 -21.46 -39.84
C TYR A 158 9.24 -20.90 -40.60
N ARG A 159 9.16 -20.89 -41.94
CA ARG A 159 10.08 -20.12 -42.76
C ARG A 159 9.54 -18.71 -42.91
N LEU A 160 10.39 -17.71 -42.68
CA LEU A 160 10.07 -16.31 -42.82
C LEU A 160 10.60 -15.78 -44.15
N ASP A 161 9.74 -15.12 -44.92
CA ASP A 161 10.09 -14.43 -46.16
C ASP A 161 9.38 -13.06 -46.18
N GLY A 162 10.00 -12.05 -45.58
CA GLY A 162 9.38 -10.75 -45.34
C GLY A 162 8.13 -10.87 -44.45
N GLN A 163 6.96 -10.53 -45.00
CA GLN A 163 5.65 -10.72 -44.34
C GLN A 163 5.01 -12.09 -44.64
N ARG A 164 5.54 -12.85 -45.60
CA ARG A 164 5.05 -14.19 -45.89
C ARG A 164 5.64 -15.16 -44.89
N VAL A 165 4.77 -16.02 -44.35
CA VAL A 165 5.17 -17.10 -43.43
C VAL A 165 4.65 -18.42 -43.95
N GLU A 166 5.53 -19.41 -44.00
CA GLU A 166 5.21 -20.77 -44.43
C GLU A 166 5.44 -21.73 -43.27
N ASN A 167 4.39 -22.44 -42.86
CA ASN A 167 4.49 -23.52 -41.88
C ASN A 167 5.16 -24.75 -42.53
N ILE A 168 6.41 -25.01 -42.15
CA ILE A 168 7.22 -26.12 -42.67
C ILE A 168 7.44 -27.21 -41.60
N SER A 169 6.59 -27.22 -40.57
CA SER A 169 6.70 -28.14 -39.43
C SER A 169 6.74 -29.60 -39.84
N ALA A 170 5.92 -30.01 -40.82
CA ALA A 170 5.91 -31.39 -41.32
C ALA A 170 7.27 -31.80 -41.91
N LYS A 171 7.88 -30.94 -42.74
CA LYS A 171 9.22 -31.17 -43.33
C LYS A 171 10.30 -31.22 -42.26
N ALA A 172 10.27 -30.27 -41.31
CA ALA A 172 11.22 -30.21 -40.21
C ALA A 172 11.15 -31.46 -39.32
N LYS A 173 9.93 -31.92 -39.01
CA LYS A 173 9.69 -33.14 -38.22
C LYS A 173 10.11 -34.42 -38.94
N ALA A 174 9.97 -34.47 -40.26
CA ALA A 174 10.41 -35.59 -41.09
C ALA A 174 11.94 -35.63 -41.32
N GLY A 175 12.67 -34.59 -40.89
CA GLY A 175 14.11 -34.47 -41.11
C GLY A 175 14.47 -34.18 -42.58
N GLU A 176 13.53 -33.65 -43.35
CA GLU A 176 13.77 -33.26 -44.75
C GLU A 176 14.68 -32.02 -44.84
N PRO A 177 15.46 -31.86 -45.92
CA PRO A 177 16.25 -30.65 -46.16
C PRO A 177 15.36 -29.39 -46.15
N LEU A 178 15.66 -28.44 -45.27
CA LEU A 178 14.92 -27.18 -45.16
C LEU A 178 15.61 -26.07 -45.99
N PRO A 179 14.86 -25.23 -46.73
CA PRO A 179 15.43 -24.16 -47.56
C PRO A 179 16.16 -23.10 -46.73
N GLU A 180 17.31 -22.59 -47.19
CA GLU A 180 18.00 -21.49 -46.51
C GLU A 180 17.08 -20.26 -46.29
N GLY A 181 17.19 -19.65 -45.10
CA GLY A 181 16.40 -18.47 -44.74
C GLY A 181 16.27 -18.29 -43.23
N PRO A 182 15.69 -17.16 -42.79
CA PRO A 182 15.32 -16.99 -41.41
C PRO A 182 14.10 -17.86 -41.07
N TYR A 183 14.16 -18.49 -39.91
CA TYR A 183 13.09 -19.32 -39.37
C TYR A 183 12.55 -18.73 -38.08
N LEU A 184 11.27 -18.94 -37.80
CA LEU A 184 10.70 -18.81 -36.47
C LEU A 184 10.42 -20.21 -35.94
N VAL A 185 10.96 -20.54 -34.77
CA VAL A 185 10.81 -21.85 -34.14
C VAL A 185 9.97 -21.67 -32.88
N ALA A 186 8.87 -22.42 -32.81
CA ALA A 186 8.03 -22.50 -31.62
C ALA A 186 8.43 -23.73 -30.80
N THR A 187 8.85 -23.53 -29.55
CA THR A 187 9.28 -24.59 -28.63
C THR A 187 8.60 -24.46 -27.27
N ILE A 188 8.32 -25.59 -26.62
CA ILE A 188 7.83 -25.61 -25.23
C ILE A 188 8.99 -25.43 -24.26
N GLN A 189 8.87 -24.44 -23.39
CA GLN A 189 9.69 -24.27 -22.21
C GLN A 189 8.94 -24.81 -20.99
N LYS A 190 9.62 -25.58 -20.16
CA LYS A 190 9.06 -26.17 -18.93
C LYS A 190 9.57 -25.40 -17.71
N ALA A 191 8.72 -25.17 -16.73
CA ALA A 191 9.10 -24.49 -15.49
C ALA A 191 10.23 -25.26 -14.79
N GLY A 192 11.24 -24.55 -14.28
CA GLY A 192 12.32 -25.15 -13.49
C GLY A 192 11.88 -25.51 -12.08
N ASN A 193 12.67 -26.33 -11.39
CA ASN A 193 12.48 -26.53 -9.95
C ASN A 193 13.07 -25.34 -9.18
N SER A 194 12.44 -24.94 -8.08
CA SER A 194 12.91 -23.82 -7.26
C SER A 194 12.62 -24.03 -5.78
N PRO A 195 13.46 -23.50 -4.87
CA PRO A 195 13.21 -23.56 -3.42
C PRO A 195 11.87 -22.94 -3.01
N TRP A 196 11.41 -21.91 -3.73
CA TRP A 196 10.12 -21.26 -3.49
C TRP A 196 8.93 -22.22 -3.65
N HIS A 197 9.01 -23.15 -4.59
CA HIS A 197 8.02 -24.20 -4.82
C HIS A 197 8.41 -25.51 -4.10
N GLY A 198 9.05 -25.42 -2.94
CA GLY A 198 9.50 -26.59 -2.18
C GLY A 198 10.54 -27.45 -2.90
N ASN A 199 11.40 -26.87 -3.76
CA ASN A 199 12.28 -27.58 -4.72
C ASN A 199 11.55 -28.40 -5.79
N ARG A 200 10.26 -28.15 -6.02
CA ARG A 200 9.47 -28.62 -7.17
C ARG A 200 9.26 -27.44 -8.13
N CYS A 201 8.32 -27.53 -9.07
CA CYS A 201 7.99 -26.46 -10.02
C CYS A 201 6.66 -25.79 -9.68
N TYR A 202 6.44 -24.57 -10.17
CA TYR A 202 5.08 -24.06 -10.28
C TYR A 202 4.28 -24.89 -11.31
N VAL A 203 2.97 -24.92 -11.13
CA VAL A 203 2.05 -25.72 -11.94
C VAL A 203 1.50 -24.92 -13.12
N ASN A 204 0.85 -25.61 -14.06
CA ASN A 204 0.13 -25.04 -15.17
C ASN A 204 -1.38 -25.12 -14.91
N LEU A 205 -2.00 -24.01 -14.50
CA LEU A 205 -3.44 -23.96 -14.21
C LEU A 205 -4.32 -24.11 -15.47
N LEU A 206 -3.72 -24.03 -16.66
CA LEU A 206 -4.39 -24.36 -17.92
C LEU A 206 -4.44 -25.87 -18.18
N THR A 207 -3.67 -26.70 -17.49
CA THR A 207 -3.70 -28.15 -17.70
C THR A 207 -4.91 -28.75 -16.95
N LYS A 208 -5.77 -29.48 -17.66
CA LYS A 208 -6.93 -30.17 -17.07
C LYS A 208 -6.50 -31.12 -15.94
N GLY A 209 -7.22 -31.12 -14.83
CA GLY A 209 -6.95 -31.97 -13.66
C GLY A 209 -6.06 -31.33 -12.59
N VAL A 210 -5.34 -30.25 -12.90
CA VAL A 210 -4.42 -29.61 -11.95
C VAL A 210 -5.17 -29.00 -10.76
N THR A 211 -6.25 -28.27 -11.01
CA THR A 211 -7.07 -27.67 -9.94
C THR A 211 -7.79 -28.73 -9.11
N GLU A 212 -8.30 -29.78 -9.75
CA GLU A 212 -8.89 -30.92 -9.04
C GLU A 212 -7.87 -31.59 -8.13
N LYS A 213 -6.63 -31.77 -8.60
CA LYS A 213 -5.53 -32.28 -7.78
C LYS A 213 -5.18 -31.32 -6.64
N PHE A 214 -5.16 -30.01 -6.89
CA PHE A 214 -4.94 -29.00 -5.85
C PHE A 214 -6.01 -29.10 -4.75
N ILE A 215 -7.30 -29.10 -5.12
CA ILE A 215 -8.44 -29.26 -4.20
C ILE A 215 -8.38 -30.58 -3.44
N GLU A 216 -8.04 -31.70 -4.10
CA GLU A 216 -7.87 -33.01 -3.48
C GLU A 216 -6.78 -33.01 -2.39
N VAL A 217 -5.65 -32.33 -2.65
CA VAL A 217 -4.53 -32.27 -1.72
C VAL A 217 -4.83 -31.32 -0.55
N THR A 218 -5.37 -30.14 -0.82
CA THR A 218 -5.56 -29.08 0.17
C THR A 218 -6.94 -29.17 0.82
N LEU A 219 -8.00 -28.84 0.08
CA LEU A 219 -9.32 -28.59 0.64
C LEU A 219 -10.03 -29.87 1.09
N GLU A 220 -9.83 -31.00 0.43
CA GLU A 220 -10.33 -32.30 0.91
C GLU A 220 -9.61 -32.76 2.19
N ALA A 221 -8.34 -32.37 2.39
CA ALA A 221 -7.66 -32.59 3.66
C ALA A 221 -8.27 -31.73 4.78
N TYR A 222 -8.53 -30.44 4.54
CA TYR A 222 -9.25 -29.59 5.49
C TYR A 222 -10.66 -30.10 5.78
N LYS A 223 -11.41 -30.54 4.76
CA LYS A 223 -12.75 -31.09 4.92
C LYS A 223 -12.74 -32.34 5.81
N ARG A 224 -11.77 -33.24 5.62
CA ARG A 224 -11.59 -34.43 6.46
C ARG A 224 -11.31 -34.07 7.92
N GLU A 225 -10.42 -33.11 8.16
CA GLU A 225 -9.92 -32.82 9.52
C GLU A 225 -10.80 -31.85 10.31
N VAL A 226 -11.39 -30.86 9.64
CA VAL A 226 -12.12 -29.74 10.26
C VAL A 226 -13.39 -29.33 9.50
N GLY A 227 -13.85 -30.10 8.51
CA GLY A 227 -15.01 -29.75 7.66
C GLY A 227 -16.33 -29.56 8.41
N HIS A 228 -16.47 -30.10 9.63
CA HIS A 228 -17.63 -29.86 10.49
C HIS A 228 -17.79 -28.38 10.95
N GLN A 229 -16.74 -27.56 10.76
CA GLN A 229 -16.70 -26.11 11.03
C GLN A 229 -16.94 -25.23 9.80
N PHE A 230 -17.05 -25.83 8.60
CA PHE A 230 -17.34 -25.08 7.37
C PHE A 230 -18.69 -24.37 7.48
N GLY A 231 -18.72 -23.10 7.06
CA GLY A 231 -19.87 -22.19 7.20
C GLY A 231 -20.16 -21.74 8.63
N LYS A 232 -19.39 -22.18 9.64
CA LYS A 232 -19.55 -21.81 11.05
C LYS A 232 -18.42 -20.90 11.52
N ARG A 233 -17.28 -21.50 11.87
CA ARG A 233 -16.04 -20.80 12.26
C ARG A 233 -15.07 -20.68 11.11
N ILE A 234 -15.23 -21.51 10.07
CA ILE A 234 -14.49 -21.43 8.81
C ILE A 234 -15.47 -20.93 7.74
N PRO A 235 -15.50 -19.62 7.46
CA PRO A 235 -16.45 -19.04 6.51
C PRO A 235 -16.03 -19.21 5.04
N GLY A 236 -14.75 -19.43 4.76
CA GLY A 236 -14.25 -19.49 3.39
C GLY A 236 -12.76 -19.79 3.26
N VAL A 237 -12.30 -19.71 2.03
CA VAL A 237 -10.94 -20.03 1.58
C VAL A 237 -10.37 -18.86 0.77
N PHE A 238 -9.17 -18.44 1.10
CA PHE A 238 -8.38 -17.43 0.40
C PHE A 238 -7.41 -18.11 -0.58
N THR A 239 -7.43 -17.66 -1.83
CA THR A 239 -6.41 -17.98 -2.85
C THR A 239 -5.55 -16.76 -3.13
N ASP A 240 -4.24 -16.96 -3.26
CA ASP A 240 -3.28 -15.88 -3.43
C ASP A 240 -2.64 -15.96 -4.82
N GLU A 241 -2.91 -14.96 -5.65
CA GLU A 241 -2.30 -14.73 -6.97
C GLU A 241 -2.22 -15.96 -7.92
N PRO A 242 -3.24 -16.84 -8.02
CA PRO A 242 -3.20 -17.91 -9.00
C PRO A 242 -3.09 -17.31 -10.41
N HIS A 243 -2.17 -17.83 -11.23
CA HIS A 243 -1.87 -17.22 -12.52
C HIS A 243 -1.51 -18.22 -13.60
N ILE A 244 -1.66 -17.80 -14.86
CA ILE A 244 -1.25 -18.57 -16.05
C ILE A 244 0.06 -18.08 -16.66
N ARG A 245 0.88 -17.32 -15.90
CA ARG A 245 2.18 -16.85 -16.37
C ARG A 245 3.00 -18.05 -16.89
N PRO A 246 3.55 -17.95 -18.11
CA PRO A 246 4.25 -19.07 -18.73
C PRO A 246 5.64 -19.26 -18.13
N ALA A 247 6.16 -20.48 -18.22
CA ALA A 247 7.56 -20.78 -17.93
C ALA A 247 8.56 -20.04 -18.86
N GLY A 248 8.05 -19.49 -19.96
CA GLY A 248 8.74 -18.63 -20.93
C GLY A 248 7.85 -18.35 -22.15
N GLY A 249 7.95 -17.17 -22.75
CA GLY A 249 7.12 -16.80 -23.91
C GLY A 249 5.65 -16.59 -23.55
N PHE A 250 4.74 -17.36 -24.15
CA PHE A 250 3.28 -17.23 -23.97
C PHE A 250 2.65 -18.42 -23.22
N PRO A 251 1.51 -18.25 -22.52
CA PRO A 251 0.80 -19.33 -21.83
C PRO A 251 0.48 -20.51 -22.75
N TRP A 252 0.70 -21.75 -22.29
CA TRP A 252 0.48 -22.91 -23.15
C TRP A 252 -0.02 -24.11 -22.37
N CYS A 253 -0.92 -24.90 -22.98
CA CYS A 253 -1.22 -26.26 -22.55
C CYS A 253 -1.32 -27.18 -23.79
N PRO A 254 -1.09 -28.50 -23.64
CA PRO A 254 -0.99 -29.40 -24.80
C PRO A 254 -2.22 -29.41 -25.72
N ASP A 255 -3.42 -29.23 -25.15
CA ASP A 255 -4.69 -29.23 -25.89
C ASP A 255 -5.13 -27.82 -26.33
N LEU A 256 -4.32 -26.77 -26.11
CA LEU A 256 -4.65 -25.40 -26.50
C LEU A 256 -5.00 -25.26 -28.00
N PRO A 257 -4.24 -25.87 -28.95
CA PRO A 257 -4.60 -25.77 -30.38
C PRO A 257 -5.96 -26.38 -30.72
N GLU A 258 -6.33 -27.49 -30.07
CA GLU A 258 -7.62 -28.14 -30.26
C GLU A 258 -8.75 -27.27 -29.71
N GLN A 259 -8.58 -26.75 -28.48
CA GLN A 259 -9.53 -25.87 -27.82
C GLN A 259 -9.75 -24.56 -28.57
N PHE A 260 -8.68 -24.02 -29.15
CA PHE A 260 -8.73 -22.85 -30.02
C PHE A 260 -9.51 -23.13 -31.31
N GLN A 261 -9.19 -24.23 -32.01
CA GLN A 261 -9.86 -24.59 -33.25
C GLN A 261 -11.36 -24.87 -33.05
N GLN A 262 -11.73 -25.49 -31.92
CA GLN A 262 -13.13 -25.73 -31.56
C GLN A 262 -13.93 -24.44 -31.40
N ARG A 263 -13.32 -23.37 -30.88
CA ARG A 263 -13.98 -22.07 -30.64
C ARG A 263 -14.03 -21.20 -31.89
N TRP A 264 -12.95 -21.17 -32.66
CA TRP A 264 -12.76 -20.18 -33.72
C TRP A 264 -12.76 -20.74 -35.15
N GLY A 265 -12.76 -22.07 -35.31
CA GLY A 265 -12.90 -22.73 -36.61
C GLY A 265 -11.62 -22.75 -37.47
N TYR A 266 -10.47 -22.31 -36.95
CA TYR A 266 -9.18 -22.37 -37.64
C TYR A 266 -8.04 -22.84 -36.73
N ASN A 267 -6.96 -23.32 -37.33
CA ASN A 267 -5.87 -23.98 -36.62
C ASN A 267 -4.85 -22.97 -36.06
N LEU A 268 -4.73 -22.88 -34.73
CA LEU A 268 -3.75 -21.99 -34.06
C LEU A 268 -2.31 -22.21 -34.54
N LEU A 269 -1.92 -23.45 -34.85
CA LEU A 269 -0.55 -23.78 -35.27
C LEU A 269 -0.17 -23.14 -36.60
N ASP A 270 -1.11 -22.74 -37.44
CA ASP A 270 -0.79 -22.03 -38.69
C ASP A 270 -0.54 -20.54 -38.46
N HIS A 271 -0.88 -20.04 -37.26
CA HIS A 271 -0.91 -18.61 -36.94
C HIS A 271 -0.06 -18.18 -35.74
N LEU A 272 0.67 -19.08 -35.05
CA LEU A 272 1.56 -18.72 -33.93
C LEU A 272 2.52 -17.55 -34.21
N PRO A 273 3.08 -17.36 -35.42
CA PRO A 273 3.94 -16.22 -35.71
C PRO A 273 3.24 -14.86 -35.49
N SER A 274 1.91 -14.82 -35.60
CA SER A 274 1.10 -13.60 -35.38
C SER A 274 1.09 -13.14 -33.91
N LEU A 275 1.44 -14.02 -32.97
CA LEU A 275 1.57 -13.67 -31.55
C LEU A 275 2.76 -12.73 -31.29
N VAL A 276 3.80 -12.79 -32.14
CA VAL A 276 5.03 -11.98 -32.01
C VAL A 276 5.27 -11.02 -33.17
N ARG A 277 4.56 -11.19 -34.30
CA ARG A 277 4.69 -10.36 -35.50
C ARG A 277 3.34 -9.87 -35.99
N GLU A 278 3.32 -8.70 -36.60
CA GLU A 278 2.13 -8.10 -37.20
C GLU A 278 1.93 -8.63 -38.63
N ILE A 279 1.58 -9.91 -38.76
CA ILE A 279 1.37 -10.60 -40.04
C ILE A 279 -0.02 -11.22 -40.13
N GLY A 280 -0.60 -11.26 -41.33
CA GLY A 280 -1.99 -11.69 -41.50
C GLY A 280 -2.95 -10.88 -40.61
N ASP A 281 -4.05 -11.50 -40.16
CA ASP A 281 -4.98 -10.90 -39.22
C ASP A 281 -4.52 -11.10 -37.76
N TRP A 282 -3.33 -10.59 -37.44
CA TRP A 282 -2.68 -10.79 -36.16
C TRP A 282 -3.49 -10.29 -34.97
N ARG A 283 -4.31 -9.24 -35.16
CA ARG A 283 -5.19 -8.70 -34.11
C ARG A 283 -6.28 -9.69 -33.75
N LYS A 284 -6.93 -10.29 -34.76
CA LYS A 284 -7.88 -11.39 -34.55
C LYS A 284 -7.21 -12.58 -33.88
N VAL A 285 -6.04 -13.01 -34.36
CA VAL A 285 -5.33 -14.16 -33.77
C VAL A 285 -4.97 -13.93 -32.30
N ARG A 286 -4.47 -12.74 -31.95
CA ARG A 286 -4.15 -12.41 -30.54
C ARG A 286 -5.40 -12.31 -29.69
N HIS A 287 -6.46 -11.66 -30.18
CA HIS A 287 -7.75 -11.62 -29.52
C HIS A 287 -8.25 -13.04 -29.19
N ASP A 288 -8.38 -13.89 -30.20
CA ASP A 288 -8.90 -15.25 -30.06
C ASP A 288 -8.02 -16.11 -29.14
N TYR A 289 -6.72 -15.87 -29.16
CA TYR A 289 -5.75 -16.58 -28.31
C TYR A 289 -5.98 -16.22 -26.84
N PHE A 290 -6.01 -14.93 -26.50
CA PHE A 290 -6.26 -14.50 -25.11
C PHE A 290 -7.69 -14.80 -24.65
N ALA A 291 -8.69 -14.74 -25.53
CA ALA A 291 -10.04 -15.19 -25.24
C ALA A 291 -10.07 -16.68 -24.88
N THR A 292 -9.37 -17.53 -25.66
CA THR A 292 -9.25 -18.96 -25.36
C THR A 292 -8.52 -19.19 -24.03
N LEU A 293 -7.45 -18.44 -23.74
CA LEU A 293 -6.76 -18.53 -22.46
C LEU A 293 -7.66 -18.15 -21.28
N ASN A 294 -8.47 -17.10 -21.42
CA ASN A 294 -9.42 -16.67 -20.40
C ASN A 294 -10.47 -17.75 -20.12
N ASP A 295 -11.09 -18.29 -21.17
CA ASP A 295 -12.07 -19.37 -21.05
C ASP A 295 -11.48 -20.59 -20.34
N LEU A 296 -10.30 -21.03 -20.76
CA LEU A 296 -9.65 -22.18 -20.15
C LEU A 296 -9.27 -21.92 -18.69
N PHE A 297 -8.85 -20.70 -18.34
CA PHE A 297 -8.53 -20.36 -16.96
C PHE A 297 -9.80 -20.35 -16.08
N ILE A 298 -10.92 -19.84 -16.59
CA ILE A 298 -12.22 -19.91 -15.93
C ILE A 298 -12.66 -21.38 -15.76
N GLU A 299 -12.65 -22.16 -16.85
CA GLU A 299 -13.13 -23.54 -16.89
C GLU A 299 -12.30 -24.48 -16.02
N ARG A 300 -11.00 -24.24 -15.92
CA ARG A 300 -10.04 -25.16 -15.28
C ARG A 300 -9.59 -24.71 -13.91
N TRP A 301 -9.71 -23.43 -13.55
CA TRP A 301 -9.39 -22.92 -12.21
C TRP A 301 -10.61 -22.36 -11.50
N ALA A 302 -11.17 -21.25 -12.00
CA ALA A 302 -12.11 -20.44 -11.25
C ALA A 302 -13.43 -21.16 -10.94
N LYS A 303 -14.03 -21.77 -11.97
CA LYS A 303 -15.32 -22.46 -11.86
C LYS A 303 -15.26 -23.73 -11.00
N PRO A 304 -14.31 -24.68 -11.20
CA PRO A 304 -14.22 -25.85 -10.33
C PRO A 304 -14.04 -25.48 -8.85
N TYR A 305 -13.23 -24.45 -8.58
CA TYR A 305 -13.02 -23.96 -7.22
C TYR A 305 -14.29 -23.32 -6.64
N TYR A 306 -14.93 -22.43 -7.40
CA TYR A 306 -16.21 -21.81 -7.03
C TYR A 306 -17.28 -22.87 -6.70
N ASP A 307 -17.44 -23.87 -7.56
CA ASP A 307 -18.44 -24.94 -7.41
C ASP A 307 -18.14 -25.80 -6.17
N TRP A 308 -16.87 -26.11 -5.91
CA TRP A 308 -16.46 -26.85 -4.72
C TRP A 308 -16.75 -26.05 -3.44
N CYS A 309 -16.35 -24.77 -3.38
CA CYS A 309 -16.64 -23.89 -2.25
C CYS A 309 -18.14 -23.76 -2.00
N GLN A 310 -18.92 -23.52 -3.05
CA GLN A 310 -20.39 -23.42 -2.96
C GLN A 310 -21.01 -24.70 -2.39
N THR A 311 -20.58 -25.87 -2.89
CA THR A 311 -21.08 -27.17 -2.46
C THR A 311 -20.77 -27.47 -0.98
N ASN A 312 -19.66 -26.93 -0.46
CA ASN A 312 -19.21 -27.17 0.92
C ASN A 312 -19.56 -26.03 1.89
N GLY A 313 -20.38 -25.05 1.46
CA GLY A 313 -20.82 -23.95 2.33
C GLY A 313 -19.72 -22.96 2.70
N LEU A 314 -18.75 -22.77 1.80
CA LEU A 314 -17.60 -21.88 1.97
C LEU A 314 -17.65 -20.75 0.93
N ALA A 315 -17.14 -19.57 1.30
CA ALA A 315 -16.84 -18.53 0.34
C ALA A 315 -15.46 -18.76 -0.30
N PHE A 316 -15.39 -18.72 -1.63
CA PHE A 316 -14.14 -18.54 -2.37
C PHE A 316 -13.81 -17.03 -2.41
N THR A 317 -12.63 -16.68 -1.92
CA THR A 317 -12.10 -15.31 -1.84
C THR A 317 -10.59 -15.31 -2.15
N GLY A 318 -9.98 -14.14 -2.07
CA GLY A 318 -8.57 -13.92 -2.40
C GLY A 318 -8.49 -12.99 -3.61
N HIS A 319 -7.33 -12.90 -4.24
CA HIS A 319 -7.14 -12.00 -5.38
C HIS A 319 -6.30 -12.61 -6.49
N TYR A 320 -6.37 -11.99 -7.65
CA TYR A 320 -5.53 -12.27 -8.80
C TYR A 320 -4.45 -11.17 -8.87
N TRP A 321 -3.58 -11.19 -9.89
CA TRP A 321 -2.57 -10.14 -10.05
C TRP A 321 -3.16 -8.90 -10.75
N ASP A 322 -3.78 -8.00 -9.99
CA ASP A 322 -4.66 -6.96 -10.52
C ASP A 322 -3.92 -5.79 -11.20
N HIS A 323 -2.71 -5.48 -10.74
CA HIS A 323 -2.01 -4.23 -11.08
C HIS A 323 -1.31 -4.20 -12.46
N GLU A 324 -1.29 -5.33 -13.17
CA GLU A 324 -0.60 -5.43 -14.46
C GLU A 324 -1.40 -4.92 -15.64
N TRP A 325 -2.73 -4.85 -15.52
CA TRP A 325 -3.58 -4.37 -16.59
C TRP A 325 -3.09 -3.01 -17.10
N PRO A 326 -3.00 -2.79 -18.43
CA PRO A 326 -3.54 -3.61 -19.52
C PRO A 326 -2.61 -4.73 -20.04
N ARG A 327 -1.61 -5.16 -19.27
CA ARG A 327 -0.89 -6.41 -19.56
C ARG A 327 -1.71 -7.60 -19.05
N CYS A 328 -1.98 -8.55 -19.94
CA CYS A 328 -2.95 -9.63 -19.73
C CYS A 328 -2.29 -11.02 -19.75
N LEU A 329 -0.95 -11.10 -19.61
CA LEU A 329 -0.21 -12.35 -19.80
C LEU A 329 -0.39 -13.34 -18.64
N GLY A 330 -0.49 -12.85 -17.40
CA GLY A 330 -0.69 -13.67 -16.21
C GLY A 330 -2.15 -13.93 -15.88
N VAL A 331 -3.00 -12.93 -16.10
CA VAL A 331 -4.45 -12.97 -15.91
C VAL A 331 -5.08 -12.24 -17.10
N PRO A 332 -5.79 -12.95 -18.00
CA PRO A 332 -6.34 -12.34 -19.21
C PRO A 332 -7.39 -11.23 -18.94
N ASP A 333 -8.27 -11.44 -17.95
CA ASP A 333 -9.32 -10.50 -17.53
C ASP A 333 -9.62 -10.69 -16.03
N ASN A 334 -9.25 -9.70 -15.19
CA ASN A 334 -9.44 -9.77 -13.74
C ASN A 334 -10.92 -9.76 -13.36
N MET A 335 -11.76 -8.98 -14.05
CA MET A 335 -13.20 -8.90 -13.76
C MET A 335 -13.91 -10.22 -14.09
N ALA A 336 -13.55 -10.86 -15.19
CA ALA A 336 -14.07 -12.17 -15.58
C ALA A 336 -13.72 -13.24 -14.54
N MET A 337 -12.48 -13.23 -14.03
CA MET A 337 -12.03 -14.15 -12.98
C MET A 337 -12.70 -13.86 -11.64
N ALA A 338 -12.75 -12.59 -11.22
CA ALA A 338 -13.42 -12.15 -9.99
C ALA A 338 -14.91 -12.49 -10.00
N ALA A 339 -15.57 -12.54 -11.16
CA ALA A 339 -16.96 -12.98 -11.31
C ALA A 339 -17.20 -14.45 -10.89
N TRP A 340 -16.15 -15.22 -10.58
CA TRP A 340 -16.23 -16.58 -10.04
C TRP A 340 -15.81 -16.69 -8.57
N GLN A 341 -15.73 -15.60 -7.80
CA GLN A 341 -15.48 -15.65 -6.34
C GLN A 341 -16.73 -15.26 -5.55
N GLN A 342 -17.18 -16.03 -4.54
CA GLN A 342 -18.32 -15.58 -3.71
C GLN A 342 -18.03 -14.24 -3.00
N ILE A 343 -16.75 -13.97 -2.70
CA ILE A 343 -16.26 -12.69 -2.20
C ILE A 343 -15.08 -12.29 -3.10
N PRO A 344 -15.25 -11.38 -4.07
CA PRO A 344 -14.14 -10.94 -4.90
C PRO A 344 -13.14 -10.13 -4.06
N GLY A 345 -11.85 -10.25 -4.38
CA GLY A 345 -10.78 -9.55 -3.67
C GLY A 345 -9.72 -8.98 -4.59
N ILE A 346 -8.89 -8.09 -4.02
CA ILE A 346 -7.76 -7.36 -4.63
C ILE A 346 -6.62 -7.24 -3.61
N ASP A 347 -5.45 -6.73 -4.01
CA ASP A 347 -4.37 -6.31 -3.10
C ASP A 347 -4.03 -4.80 -3.19
N CYS A 348 -3.58 -4.22 -2.08
CA CYS A 348 -3.08 -2.84 -1.96
C CYS A 348 -2.07 -2.73 -0.80
N LEU A 349 -0.82 -3.09 -1.08
CA LEU A 349 0.23 -3.36 -0.11
C LEU A 349 1.04 -2.13 0.33
N MET A 350 1.32 -1.17 -0.56
CA MET A 350 2.23 -0.04 -0.25
C MET A 350 1.50 1.23 0.25
N ASN A 351 2.18 2.03 1.07
CA ASN A 351 1.75 3.37 1.49
C ASN A 351 2.38 4.46 0.60
N GLN A 352 2.17 4.36 -0.71
CA GLN A 352 2.67 5.33 -1.70
C GLN A 352 1.52 5.76 -2.61
N TYR A 353 0.94 6.92 -2.32
CA TYR A 353 -0.14 7.46 -3.14
C TYR A 353 0.41 7.92 -4.49
N ALA A 354 -0.15 7.39 -5.57
CA ALA A 354 0.16 7.80 -6.93
C ALA A 354 -1.05 7.63 -7.85
N GLU A 355 -1.25 8.59 -8.76
CA GLU A 355 -2.35 8.57 -9.73
C GLU A 355 -1.81 8.13 -11.11
N HIS A 356 -1.65 6.81 -11.30
CA HIS A 356 -1.36 6.23 -12.61
C HIS A 356 -1.86 4.78 -12.72
N THR A 357 -1.89 4.25 -13.94
CA THR A 357 -2.43 2.94 -14.34
C THR A 357 -1.93 1.73 -13.52
N HIS A 358 -0.73 1.82 -12.95
CA HIS A 358 -0.08 0.73 -12.21
C HIS A 358 0.17 1.05 -10.72
N ALA A 359 -0.39 2.16 -10.21
CA ALA A 359 -0.30 2.44 -8.78
C ALA A 359 -1.14 1.41 -8.01
N GLN A 360 -0.71 1.03 -6.81
CA GLN A 360 -1.58 0.27 -5.90
C GLN A 360 -2.48 1.23 -5.13
N PHE A 361 -1.90 2.22 -4.45
CA PHE A 361 -2.65 3.24 -3.74
C PHE A 361 -2.84 4.49 -4.62
N GLY A 362 -4.08 4.79 -4.99
CA GLY A 362 -4.46 5.91 -5.86
C GLY A 362 -4.98 5.49 -7.25
N ASN A 363 -4.83 4.21 -7.62
CA ASN A 363 -5.45 3.66 -8.82
C ASN A 363 -6.88 3.19 -8.55
N VAL A 364 -7.88 3.99 -8.94
CA VAL A 364 -9.29 3.67 -8.67
C VAL A 364 -9.81 2.46 -9.46
N ARG A 365 -9.15 2.09 -10.57
CA ARG A 365 -9.61 1.08 -11.52
C ARG A 365 -9.91 -0.25 -10.83
N PHE A 366 -8.92 -0.84 -10.17
CA PHE A 366 -9.04 -2.19 -9.62
C PHE A 366 -10.00 -2.28 -8.42
N CYS A 367 -10.14 -1.20 -7.67
CA CYS A 367 -11.21 -1.08 -6.68
C CYS A 367 -12.59 -1.11 -7.34
N ARG A 368 -12.76 -0.36 -8.44
CA ARG A 368 -14.01 -0.29 -9.20
C ARG A 368 -14.30 -1.58 -9.95
N GLU A 369 -13.31 -2.33 -10.43
CA GLU A 369 -13.50 -3.66 -11.05
C GLU A 369 -14.31 -4.56 -10.12
N ILE A 370 -13.79 -4.84 -8.92
CA ILE A 370 -14.46 -5.76 -7.99
C ILE A 370 -15.70 -5.16 -7.32
N ALA A 371 -15.75 -3.84 -7.10
CA ALA A 371 -16.95 -3.19 -6.62
C ALA A 371 -18.12 -3.33 -7.61
N SER A 372 -17.83 -3.23 -8.91
CA SER A 372 -18.82 -3.35 -10.00
C SER A 372 -19.30 -4.79 -10.16
N ILE A 373 -18.38 -5.76 -10.18
CA ILE A 373 -18.73 -7.19 -10.19
C ILE A 373 -19.62 -7.54 -9.00
N ALA A 374 -19.24 -7.10 -7.81
CA ALA A 374 -20.03 -7.33 -6.62
C ALA A 374 -21.39 -6.61 -6.67
N ASN A 375 -21.46 -5.43 -7.28
CA ASN A 375 -22.72 -4.70 -7.45
C ASN A 375 -23.67 -5.43 -8.43
N GLN A 376 -23.16 -5.85 -9.58
CA GLN A 376 -23.88 -6.55 -10.65
C GLN A 376 -24.36 -7.94 -10.22
N LEU A 377 -23.50 -8.71 -9.52
CA LEU A 377 -23.82 -10.07 -9.09
C LEU A 377 -24.46 -10.13 -7.69
N GLY A 378 -24.63 -8.99 -7.02
CA GLY A 378 -25.25 -8.89 -5.70
C GLY A 378 -24.45 -9.52 -4.57
N ARG A 379 -23.14 -9.30 -4.57
CA ARG A 379 -22.21 -9.76 -3.53
C ARG A 379 -22.03 -8.68 -2.47
N PRO A 380 -22.36 -8.98 -1.20
CA PRO A 380 -22.35 -7.97 -0.14
C PRO A 380 -20.94 -7.67 0.37
N ARG A 381 -19.99 -8.59 0.21
CA ARG A 381 -18.62 -8.47 0.71
C ARG A 381 -17.61 -8.44 -0.42
N ARG A 382 -16.60 -7.59 -0.30
CA ARG A 382 -15.41 -7.57 -1.16
C ARG A 382 -14.15 -7.40 -0.30
N LEU A 383 -13.14 -8.22 -0.56
CA LEU A 383 -11.91 -8.30 0.23
C LEU A 383 -10.82 -7.39 -0.35
N VAL A 384 -9.90 -6.94 0.51
CA VAL A 384 -8.60 -6.43 0.10
C VAL A 384 -7.51 -6.93 1.03
N GLU A 385 -6.45 -7.50 0.46
CA GLU A 385 -5.17 -7.67 1.15
C GLU A 385 -4.45 -6.32 1.19
N LEU A 386 -3.97 -5.87 2.36
CA LEU A 386 -3.38 -4.53 2.48
C LEU A 386 -2.25 -4.43 3.49
N TYR A 387 -1.43 -3.38 3.31
CA TYR A 387 -0.29 -2.97 4.18
C TYR A 387 0.99 -3.78 4.11
N GLY A 388 1.03 -4.82 3.27
CA GLY A 388 2.11 -5.80 3.31
C GLY A 388 3.50 -5.30 2.99
N ALA A 389 3.62 -4.30 2.14
CA ALA A 389 4.91 -3.71 1.80
C ALA A 389 5.05 -2.30 2.37
N GLY A 390 4.20 -1.89 3.32
CA GLY A 390 4.17 -0.53 3.88
C GLY A 390 5.39 -0.16 4.73
N GLY A 391 6.18 -1.15 5.15
CA GLY A 391 7.36 -0.99 5.99
C GLY A 391 7.05 -0.87 7.47
N TRP A 392 8.08 -1.05 8.30
CA TRP A 392 8.02 -0.83 9.76
C TRP A 392 7.73 0.63 10.14
N ASP A 393 7.55 1.55 9.18
CA ASP A 393 7.19 2.96 9.36
C ASP A 393 5.70 3.27 9.16
N LEU A 394 4.86 2.27 8.90
CA LEU A 394 3.42 2.45 8.76
C LEU A 394 2.76 2.99 10.05
N ARG A 395 2.00 4.08 9.94
CA ARG A 395 1.31 4.74 11.09
C ARG A 395 -0.20 4.55 11.03
N PHE A 396 -0.92 4.85 12.11
CA PHE A 396 -2.39 4.79 12.14
C PHE A 396 -3.04 5.72 11.11
N GLU A 397 -2.43 6.89 10.86
CA GLU A 397 -2.87 7.81 9.81
C GLU A 397 -2.84 7.15 8.43
N ASP A 398 -1.74 6.47 8.14
CA ASP A 398 -1.52 5.81 6.86
C ASP A 398 -2.50 4.64 6.69
N MET A 399 -2.67 3.83 7.74
CA MET A 399 -3.64 2.74 7.78
C MET A 399 -5.06 3.25 7.49
N LYS A 400 -5.50 4.27 8.24
CA LYS A 400 -6.82 4.88 8.06
C LYS A 400 -6.99 5.45 6.65
N ARG A 401 -6.01 6.21 6.16
CA ARG A 401 -6.07 6.88 4.85
C ARG A 401 -6.25 5.90 3.71
N ILE A 402 -5.51 4.79 3.72
CA ILE A 402 -5.60 3.72 2.72
C ILE A 402 -6.94 2.98 2.86
N ALA A 403 -7.32 2.56 4.07
CA ALA A 403 -8.55 1.79 4.29
C ALA A 403 -9.82 2.60 4.00
N ASP A 404 -9.84 3.91 4.29
CA ASP A 404 -10.95 4.78 3.93
C ASP A 404 -11.06 4.95 2.41
N TRP A 405 -9.92 5.12 1.72
CA TRP A 405 -9.88 5.18 0.25
C TRP A 405 -10.39 3.88 -0.41
N LEU A 406 -10.01 2.72 0.12
CA LEU A 406 -10.53 1.44 -0.36
C LEU A 406 -12.04 1.30 -0.08
N GLN A 407 -12.49 1.68 1.13
CA GLN A 407 -13.89 1.51 1.52
C GLN A 407 -14.84 2.47 0.80
N VAL A 408 -14.41 3.70 0.54
CA VAL A 408 -15.21 4.64 -0.28
C VAL A 408 -15.30 4.18 -1.74
N LEU A 409 -14.29 3.48 -2.26
CA LEU A 409 -14.37 2.87 -3.59
C LEU A 409 -15.17 1.56 -3.62
N GLY A 410 -15.58 1.04 -2.46
CA GLY A 410 -16.58 -0.01 -2.31
C GLY A 410 -16.10 -1.30 -1.69
N ILE A 411 -14.86 -1.35 -1.19
CA ILE A 411 -14.31 -2.49 -0.43
C ILE A 411 -14.89 -2.51 1.00
N ASN A 412 -15.05 -3.67 1.62
CA ASN A 412 -15.61 -3.74 2.98
C ASN A 412 -15.21 -5.00 3.78
N LEU A 413 -14.10 -5.65 3.42
CA LEU A 413 -13.45 -6.70 4.19
C LEU A 413 -11.94 -6.48 4.07
N MET A 414 -11.28 -6.20 5.19
CA MET A 414 -9.87 -5.84 5.23
C MET A 414 -9.07 -7.03 5.78
N ASP A 415 -8.03 -7.40 5.04
CA ASP A 415 -7.09 -8.47 5.37
C ASP A 415 -5.68 -7.89 5.51
N GLU A 416 -5.31 -7.59 6.75
CA GLU A 416 -4.03 -6.94 7.01
C GLU A 416 -2.85 -7.90 6.92
N HIS A 417 -1.91 -7.56 6.04
CA HIS A 417 -0.66 -8.28 5.81
C HIS A 417 0.46 -7.61 6.67
N LEU A 418 0.99 -8.18 7.76
CA LEU A 418 0.77 -9.53 8.35
C LEU A 418 0.66 -9.48 9.88
N SER A 419 0.14 -10.53 10.50
CA SER A 419 0.24 -10.77 11.96
C SER A 419 1.17 -11.96 12.25
N TYR A 420 2.45 -11.74 12.52
CA TYR A 420 3.39 -12.84 12.80
C TYR A 420 3.22 -13.45 14.20
N VAL A 421 3.37 -14.77 14.28
CA VAL A 421 3.62 -15.45 15.57
C VAL A 421 5.00 -15.10 16.13
N THR A 422 6.02 -15.04 15.27
CA THR A 422 7.38 -14.58 15.62
C THR A 422 8.04 -13.84 14.47
N ILE A 423 8.90 -12.88 14.79
CA ILE A 423 9.71 -12.09 13.87
C ILE A 423 11.20 -12.55 13.87
N ARG A 424 11.53 -13.72 14.41
CA ARG A 424 12.92 -14.23 14.47
C ARG A 424 13.54 -14.54 13.11
N GLY A 425 14.86 -14.41 13.01
CA GLY A 425 15.59 -14.70 11.77
C GLY A 425 15.08 -13.87 10.58
N ALA A 426 14.88 -14.53 9.44
CA ALA A 426 14.36 -13.94 8.21
C ALA A 426 13.00 -13.23 8.32
N ARG A 427 12.17 -13.63 9.27
CA ARG A 427 10.73 -13.30 9.32
C ARG A 427 10.47 -11.81 9.50
N LYS A 428 11.28 -11.08 10.29
CA LYS A 428 11.17 -9.61 10.47
C LYS A 428 11.39 -8.78 9.20
N ARG A 429 11.83 -9.38 8.10
CA ARG A 429 12.11 -8.71 6.81
C ARG A 429 11.13 -9.10 5.72
N ASP A 430 10.28 -10.08 5.97
CA ASP A 430 9.41 -10.69 4.97
C ASP A 430 8.16 -9.83 4.74
N HIS A 431 8.32 -8.72 4.02
CA HIS A 431 7.25 -7.76 3.75
C HIS A 431 6.67 -7.18 5.06
N PRO A 432 7.45 -6.37 5.81
CA PRO A 432 7.02 -5.74 7.05
C PRO A 432 6.00 -4.61 6.80
N GLN A 433 5.15 -4.23 7.75
CA GLN A 433 5.21 -4.44 9.22
C GLN A 433 4.44 -5.67 9.76
N SER A 434 4.29 -5.76 11.10
CA SER A 434 3.46 -6.75 11.79
C SER A 434 2.32 -6.18 12.65
N PHE A 435 1.07 -6.66 12.47
CA PHE A 435 -0.08 -6.37 13.33
C PHE A 435 -0.13 -7.31 14.54
N SER A 436 0.78 -7.10 15.49
CA SER A 436 0.89 -7.95 16.68
C SER A 436 1.58 -7.23 17.85
N TYR A 437 1.70 -7.91 19.00
CA TYR A 437 2.39 -7.41 20.20
C TYR A 437 3.82 -6.90 20.00
N HIS A 438 4.47 -7.21 18.87
CA HIS A 438 5.79 -6.70 18.54
C HIS A 438 5.77 -5.16 18.38
N GLU A 439 4.67 -4.58 17.92
CA GLU A 439 4.58 -3.15 17.65
C GLU A 439 4.45 -2.32 18.95
N PRO A 440 5.19 -1.22 19.11
CA PRO A 440 5.13 -0.39 20.32
C PRO A 440 3.75 0.22 20.60
N TRP A 441 2.92 0.34 19.58
CA TRP A 441 1.58 0.94 19.62
C TRP A 441 0.46 -0.10 19.77
N TRP A 442 0.78 -1.39 19.94
CA TRP A 442 -0.19 -2.49 19.90
C TRP A 442 -1.37 -2.32 20.86
N GLU A 443 -1.15 -1.77 22.06
CA GLU A 443 -2.21 -1.49 23.04
C GLU A 443 -3.35 -0.60 22.49
N ALA A 444 -3.08 0.17 21.44
CA ALA A 444 -4.02 1.09 20.81
C ALA A 444 -4.74 0.52 19.57
N TYR A 445 -4.34 -0.66 19.08
CA TYR A 445 -4.78 -1.16 17.78
C TYR A 445 -6.30 -1.38 17.67
N HIS A 446 -6.96 -1.71 18.78
CA HIS A 446 -8.42 -1.77 18.86
C HIS A 446 -9.16 -0.52 18.37
N MET A 447 -8.52 0.65 18.39
CA MET A 447 -9.10 1.88 17.84
C MET A 447 -9.31 1.78 16.33
N ASN A 448 -8.31 1.27 15.60
CA ASN A 448 -8.40 1.03 14.16
C ASN A 448 -9.32 -0.15 13.87
N ALA A 449 -9.12 -1.30 14.53
CA ALA A 449 -9.92 -2.50 14.29
C ALA A 449 -11.42 -2.25 14.48
N ARG A 450 -11.82 -1.50 15.52
CA ARG A 450 -13.23 -1.15 15.76
C ARG A 450 -13.77 -0.15 14.75
N TYR A 451 -12.99 0.88 14.41
CA TYR A 451 -13.37 1.86 13.38
C TYR A 451 -13.65 1.16 12.05
N LEU A 452 -12.73 0.29 11.62
CA LEU A 452 -12.82 -0.49 10.39
C LEU A 452 -13.98 -1.49 10.42
N ALA A 453 -14.19 -2.19 11.54
CA ALA A 453 -15.30 -3.13 11.68
C ALA A 453 -16.67 -2.46 11.53
N ARG A 454 -16.81 -1.26 12.09
CA ARG A 454 -18.04 -0.46 11.98
C ARG A 454 -18.27 0.04 10.57
N LEU A 455 -17.23 0.56 9.92
CA LEU A 455 -17.36 1.04 8.55
C LEU A 455 -17.68 -0.12 7.60
N SER A 456 -16.98 -1.25 7.71
CA SER A 456 -17.31 -2.49 7.01
C SER A 456 -18.76 -2.95 7.22
N ALA A 457 -19.23 -2.90 8.47
CA ALA A 457 -20.59 -3.30 8.80
C ALA A 457 -21.64 -2.42 8.13
N VAL A 458 -21.44 -1.10 8.13
CA VAL A 458 -22.34 -0.12 7.51
C VAL A 458 -22.26 -0.20 5.98
N MET A 459 -21.06 -0.24 5.40
CA MET A 459 -20.84 -0.23 3.94
C MET A 459 -21.22 -1.55 3.25
N ALA A 460 -21.52 -2.59 4.02
CA ALA A 460 -22.10 -3.84 3.52
C ALA A 460 -23.64 -3.82 3.42
N GLN A 461 -24.31 -2.77 3.90
CA GLN A 461 -25.77 -2.70 3.97
C GLN A 461 -26.40 -1.96 2.80
N GLY A 462 -27.63 -2.33 2.43
CA GLY A 462 -28.33 -1.66 1.34
C GLY A 462 -27.65 -1.86 -0.03
N GLU A 463 -27.97 -0.99 -0.97
CA GLU A 463 -27.57 -1.13 -2.37
C GLU A 463 -26.88 0.11 -2.93
N GLN A 464 -25.86 -0.08 -3.75
CA GLN A 464 -25.29 0.99 -4.57
C GLN A 464 -26.01 1.01 -5.92
N ILE A 465 -26.54 2.17 -6.32
CA ILE A 465 -27.33 2.34 -7.54
C ILE A 465 -26.58 3.27 -8.49
N ASN A 466 -25.97 2.69 -9.53
CA ASN A 466 -25.24 3.40 -10.56
C ASN A 466 -26.02 3.32 -11.88
N ARG A 467 -26.16 4.44 -12.59
CA ARG A 467 -26.92 4.52 -13.87
C ARG A 467 -26.03 4.43 -15.11
N ILE A 468 -24.72 4.52 -14.93
CA ILE A 468 -23.72 4.55 -16.00
C ILE A 468 -22.87 3.29 -15.89
N LEU A 469 -22.69 2.60 -17.02
CA LEU A 469 -21.74 1.50 -17.17
C LEU A 469 -20.58 1.97 -18.05
N VAL A 470 -19.33 1.86 -17.58
CA VAL A 470 -18.13 2.17 -18.37
C VAL A 470 -17.42 0.87 -18.72
N LEU A 471 -17.33 0.54 -20.01
CA LEU A 471 -16.68 -0.69 -20.46
C LEU A 471 -15.18 -0.65 -20.16
N GLU A 472 -14.58 -1.67 -19.55
CA GLU A 472 -13.12 -1.79 -19.53
C GLU A 472 -12.64 -2.37 -20.88
N PRO A 473 -11.72 -1.71 -21.61
CA PRO A 473 -11.34 -2.10 -22.98
C PRO A 473 -10.36 -3.29 -23.01
N THR A 474 -10.60 -4.33 -22.21
CA THR A 474 -9.71 -5.49 -22.01
C THR A 474 -9.55 -6.33 -23.27
N THR A 475 -10.62 -6.53 -24.06
CA THR A 475 -10.52 -7.28 -25.33
C THR A 475 -9.73 -6.51 -26.40
N THR A 476 -9.70 -5.17 -26.30
CA THR A 476 -8.77 -4.35 -27.09
C THR A 476 -7.32 -4.55 -26.62
N ALA A 477 -7.08 -4.60 -25.30
CA ALA A 477 -5.76 -4.87 -24.74
C ALA A 477 -5.19 -6.23 -25.21
N TRP A 478 -6.02 -7.26 -25.36
CA TRP A 478 -5.61 -8.57 -25.89
C TRP A 478 -4.97 -8.49 -27.27
N MET A 479 -5.49 -7.65 -28.17
CA MET A 479 -4.93 -7.50 -29.52
C MET A 479 -3.50 -6.94 -29.48
N TYR A 480 -3.15 -6.15 -28.46
CA TYR A 480 -1.89 -5.40 -28.41
C TYR A 480 -0.85 -5.97 -27.44
N GLN A 481 -1.04 -7.18 -26.90
CA GLN A 481 -0.03 -7.83 -26.07
C GLN A 481 1.29 -7.96 -26.84
N GLY A 482 2.39 -7.50 -26.21
CA GLY A 482 3.71 -7.35 -26.84
C GLY A 482 3.99 -5.96 -27.43
N ASN A 483 3.03 -5.02 -27.44
CA ASN A 483 3.21 -3.62 -27.83
C ASN A 483 3.05 -2.68 -26.63
N GLU A 484 4.12 -2.50 -25.87
CA GLU A 484 4.12 -1.71 -24.62
C GLU A 484 3.64 -0.26 -24.81
N ALA A 485 3.93 0.36 -25.95
CA ALA A 485 3.49 1.72 -26.22
C ALA A 485 1.95 1.82 -26.37
N LYS A 486 1.34 0.85 -27.06
CA LYS A 486 -0.12 0.79 -27.22
C LYS A 486 -0.83 0.42 -25.92
N LEU A 487 -0.28 -0.53 -25.18
CA LEU A 487 -0.82 -0.88 -23.86
C LEU A 487 -0.75 0.31 -22.90
N LYS A 488 0.37 1.03 -22.84
CA LYS A 488 0.48 2.24 -22.02
C LYS A 488 -0.53 3.32 -22.45
N GLN A 489 -0.70 3.55 -23.75
CA GLN A 489 -1.69 4.51 -24.26
C GLN A 489 -3.12 4.16 -23.82
N LEU A 490 -3.51 2.89 -23.96
CA LEU A 490 -4.83 2.40 -23.57
C LEU A 490 -5.04 2.55 -22.05
N GLY A 491 -4.06 2.09 -21.27
CA GLY A 491 -4.13 2.11 -19.81
C GLY A 491 -4.23 3.53 -19.25
N ASP A 492 -3.36 4.43 -19.70
CA ASP A 492 -3.36 5.82 -19.24
C ASP A 492 -4.63 6.57 -19.63
N ALA A 493 -5.13 6.36 -20.86
CA ALA A 493 -6.37 7.00 -21.30
C ALA A 493 -7.58 6.53 -20.48
N PHE A 494 -7.66 5.23 -20.18
CA PHE A 494 -8.73 4.69 -19.34
C PHE A 494 -8.62 5.19 -17.90
N PHE A 495 -7.43 5.14 -17.29
CA PHE A 495 -7.19 5.67 -15.96
C PHE A 495 -7.60 7.15 -15.84
N ASN A 496 -7.18 7.98 -16.80
CA ASN A 496 -7.53 9.40 -16.83
C ASN A 496 -9.05 9.65 -16.95
N LEU A 497 -9.76 8.82 -17.73
CA LEU A 497 -11.22 8.88 -17.78
C LEU A 497 -11.83 8.60 -16.41
N LEU A 498 -11.42 7.52 -15.74
CA LEU A 498 -11.96 7.16 -14.42
C LEU A 498 -11.70 8.28 -13.41
N MET A 499 -10.48 8.82 -13.36
CA MET A 499 -10.15 9.95 -12.46
C MET A 499 -10.95 11.22 -12.75
N ALA A 500 -11.28 11.50 -14.02
CA ALA A 500 -12.15 12.61 -14.37
C ALA A 500 -13.59 12.40 -13.84
N LEU A 501 -14.11 11.17 -13.91
CA LEU A 501 -15.43 10.82 -13.35
C LEU A 501 -15.44 10.91 -11.82
N GLU A 502 -14.41 10.39 -11.15
CA GLU A 502 -14.26 10.49 -9.69
C GLU A 502 -14.16 11.95 -9.25
N THR A 503 -13.35 12.76 -9.92
CA THR A 503 -13.22 14.20 -9.61
C THR A 503 -14.55 14.93 -9.78
N ALA A 504 -15.34 14.57 -10.79
CA ALA A 504 -16.68 15.12 -11.06
C ALA A 504 -17.77 14.54 -10.15
N GLN A 505 -17.45 13.58 -9.27
CA GLN A 505 -18.38 12.88 -8.40
C GLN A 505 -19.50 12.16 -9.17
N ILE A 506 -19.16 11.57 -10.33
CA ILE A 506 -20.08 10.75 -11.13
C ILE A 506 -20.06 9.30 -10.62
N GLU A 507 -21.24 8.73 -10.37
CA GLU A 507 -21.42 7.35 -9.93
C GLU A 507 -21.55 6.39 -11.14
N TYR A 508 -20.68 5.40 -11.23
CA TYR A 508 -20.63 4.43 -12.33
C TYR A 508 -20.20 3.03 -11.86
N ASP A 509 -20.55 2.01 -12.63
CA ASP A 509 -19.94 0.68 -12.57
C ASP A 509 -19.06 0.45 -13.81
N LEU A 510 -18.02 -0.37 -13.68
CA LEU A 510 -17.27 -0.92 -14.79
C LEU A 510 -18.00 -2.12 -15.41
N GLY A 511 -17.87 -2.25 -16.73
CA GLY A 511 -18.37 -3.39 -17.52
C GLY A 511 -17.25 -4.30 -17.99
N CYS A 512 -17.46 -5.60 -17.87
CA CYS A 512 -16.62 -6.66 -18.44
C CYS A 512 -17.43 -7.40 -19.50
N GLU A 513 -16.85 -7.61 -20.67
CA GLU A 513 -17.55 -8.22 -21.81
C GLU A 513 -17.97 -9.66 -21.55
N ASP A 514 -17.16 -10.42 -20.79
CA ASP A 514 -17.53 -11.77 -20.39
C ASP A 514 -18.77 -11.77 -19.45
N VAL A 515 -18.77 -10.89 -18.46
CA VAL A 515 -19.91 -10.74 -17.53
C VAL A 515 -21.16 -10.25 -18.26
N LEU A 516 -21.01 -9.32 -19.22
CA LEU A 516 -22.09 -8.89 -20.10
C LEU A 516 -22.63 -10.04 -20.95
N ALA A 517 -21.77 -10.88 -21.51
CA ALA A 517 -22.20 -12.03 -22.31
C ALA A 517 -23.01 -13.04 -21.49
N ARG A 518 -22.65 -13.25 -20.20
CA ARG A 518 -23.32 -14.23 -19.32
C ARG A 518 -24.55 -13.68 -18.57
N HIS A 519 -24.57 -12.39 -18.28
CA HIS A 519 -25.54 -11.76 -17.38
C HIS A 519 -26.25 -10.53 -17.95
N GLY A 520 -25.91 -10.13 -19.18
CA GLY A 520 -26.49 -8.99 -19.90
C GLY A 520 -27.84 -9.31 -20.53
N SER A 521 -28.77 -8.37 -20.43
CA SER A 521 -30.07 -8.40 -21.12
C SER A 521 -30.67 -6.99 -21.17
N VAL A 522 -31.73 -6.78 -21.95
CA VAL A 522 -32.45 -5.49 -21.98
C VAL A 522 -33.74 -5.58 -21.18
N GLU A 523 -33.99 -4.59 -20.32
CA GLU A 523 -35.24 -4.46 -19.55
C GLU A 523 -35.79 -3.04 -19.64
N GLY A 524 -36.95 -2.90 -20.28
CA GLY A 524 -37.52 -1.58 -20.57
C GLY A 524 -36.52 -0.76 -21.39
N ASN A 525 -36.19 0.44 -20.94
CA ASN A 525 -35.19 1.32 -21.57
C ASN A 525 -33.82 1.26 -20.88
N LYS A 526 -33.44 0.11 -20.32
CA LYS A 526 -32.21 -0.07 -19.53
C LYS A 526 -31.47 -1.34 -19.92
N LEU A 527 -30.14 -1.29 -19.87
CA LEU A 527 -29.28 -2.48 -19.92
C LEU A 527 -29.25 -3.10 -18.52
N ARG A 528 -29.71 -4.34 -18.40
CA ARG A 528 -29.57 -5.16 -17.19
C ARG A 528 -28.27 -5.94 -17.24
N VAL A 529 -27.46 -5.86 -16.18
CA VAL A 529 -26.34 -6.78 -15.93
C VAL A 529 -26.55 -7.39 -14.56
N GLY A 530 -26.99 -8.64 -14.53
CA GLY A 530 -27.42 -9.31 -13.30
C GLY A 530 -28.48 -8.51 -12.55
N ARG A 531 -28.10 -7.92 -11.41
CA ARG A 531 -28.97 -7.17 -10.49
C ARG A 531 -28.98 -5.65 -10.74
N ARG A 532 -28.19 -5.14 -11.68
CA ARG A 532 -28.08 -3.70 -11.96
C ARG A 532 -28.67 -3.32 -13.30
N LEU A 533 -29.13 -2.07 -13.38
CA LEU A 533 -29.81 -1.48 -14.52
C LEU A 533 -29.11 -0.18 -14.88
N TYR A 534 -28.68 -0.07 -16.13
CA TYR A 534 -27.92 1.05 -16.65
C TYR A 534 -28.69 1.75 -17.76
N GLU A 535 -28.59 3.08 -17.78
CA GLU A 535 -29.25 3.95 -18.77
C GLU A 535 -28.26 4.47 -19.81
N VAL A 536 -26.96 4.46 -19.47
CA VAL A 536 -25.87 4.88 -20.35
C VAL A 536 -24.75 3.83 -20.33
N VAL A 537 -24.30 3.42 -21.52
CA VAL A 537 -23.09 2.62 -21.72
C VAL A 537 -22.01 3.50 -22.32
N VAL A 538 -20.84 3.55 -21.69
CA VAL A 538 -19.68 4.34 -22.14
C VAL A 538 -18.67 3.40 -22.77
N LEU A 539 -18.30 3.67 -24.02
CA LEU A 539 -17.14 3.09 -24.68
C LEU A 539 -15.96 4.05 -24.49
N PRO A 540 -14.93 3.69 -23.69
CA PRO A 540 -13.81 4.58 -23.42
C PRO A 540 -12.96 4.91 -24.65
N PRO A 541 -12.04 5.88 -24.53
CA PRO A 541 -11.08 6.18 -25.57
C PRO A 541 -10.27 4.95 -25.95
N HIS A 542 -9.93 4.85 -27.23
CA HIS A 542 -9.13 3.75 -27.80
C HIS A 542 -9.78 2.36 -27.71
N THR A 543 -11.09 2.26 -27.48
CA THR A 543 -11.83 1.00 -27.63
C THR A 543 -11.94 0.63 -29.12
N GLU A 544 -11.01 -0.19 -29.62
CA GLU A 544 -10.98 -0.61 -31.03
C GLU A 544 -11.83 -1.87 -31.27
N ASN A 545 -11.98 -2.70 -30.23
CA ASN A 545 -12.68 -3.98 -30.29
C ASN A 545 -13.81 -4.04 -29.27
N VAL A 546 -14.90 -4.71 -29.67
CA VAL A 546 -15.96 -5.20 -28.80
C VAL A 546 -16.30 -6.66 -29.16
N SER A 547 -16.97 -7.37 -28.28
CA SER A 547 -17.43 -8.73 -28.48
C SER A 547 -18.72 -8.78 -29.30
N SER A 548 -18.93 -9.87 -30.03
CA SER A 548 -20.20 -10.12 -30.73
C SER A 548 -21.41 -10.16 -29.79
N ALA A 549 -21.20 -10.59 -28.54
CA ALA A 549 -22.23 -10.53 -27.50
C ALA A 549 -22.63 -9.09 -27.15
N LEU A 550 -21.67 -8.17 -27.01
CA LEU A 550 -21.93 -6.77 -26.76
C LEU A 550 -22.59 -6.09 -27.97
N VAL A 551 -22.21 -6.43 -29.21
CA VAL A 551 -22.87 -5.90 -30.41
C VAL A 551 -24.35 -6.27 -30.43
N ARG A 552 -24.68 -7.56 -30.21
CA ARG A 552 -26.07 -8.02 -30.15
C ARG A 552 -26.87 -7.30 -29.07
N LEU A 553 -26.32 -7.21 -27.85
CA LEU A 553 -26.95 -6.46 -26.76
C LEU A 553 -27.09 -4.97 -27.12
N GLY A 554 -26.11 -4.41 -27.84
CA GLY A 554 -26.08 -3.03 -28.30
C GLY A 554 -27.22 -2.66 -29.23
N GLU A 555 -27.47 -3.50 -30.23
CA GLU A 555 -28.61 -3.34 -31.13
C GLU A 555 -29.93 -3.35 -30.34
N GLU A 556 -30.09 -4.31 -29.42
CA GLU A 556 -31.29 -4.43 -28.58
C GLU A 556 -31.47 -3.20 -27.68
N PHE A 557 -30.42 -2.74 -27.01
CA PHE A 557 -30.55 -1.65 -26.06
C PHE A 557 -30.67 -0.27 -26.73
N LEU A 558 -30.09 -0.07 -27.92
CA LEU A 558 -30.25 1.16 -28.69
C LEU A 558 -31.70 1.30 -29.16
N GLN A 559 -32.31 0.21 -29.64
CA GLN A 559 -33.73 0.16 -29.99
C GLN A 559 -34.64 0.43 -28.78
N ALA A 560 -34.22 -0.03 -27.60
CA ALA A 560 -34.93 0.20 -26.35
C ALA A 560 -34.74 1.60 -25.75
N GLY A 561 -33.84 2.43 -26.31
CA GLY A 561 -33.59 3.80 -25.88
C GLY A 561 -32.51 3.95 -24.79
N VAL A 562 -31.64 2.95 -24.59
CA VAL A 562 -30.41 3.10 -23.80
C VAL A 562 -29.42 3.95 -24.58
N HIS A 563 -28.72 4.85 -23.88
CA HIS A 563 -27.74 5.72 -24.51
C HIS A 563 -26.36 5.05 -24.59
N VAL A 564 -25.68 5.24 -25.73
CA VAL A 564 -24.24 4.93 -25.86
C VAL A 564 -23.46 6.22 -25.94
N LEU A 565 -22.46 6.38 -25.08
CA LEU A 565 -21.46 7.41 -25.19
C LEU A 565 -20.15 6.79 -25.68
N CYS A 566 -19.79 7.04 -26.93
CA CYS A 566 -18.52 6.64 -27.51
C CYS A 566 -17.51 7.80 -27.41
N LEU A 567 -16.41 7.59 -26.68
CA LEU A 567 -15.37 8.59 -26.45
C LEU A 567 -14.24 8.48 -27.48
N GLY A 568 -14.56 8.72 -28.75
CA GLY A 568 -13.64 8.58 -29.88
C GLY A 568 -14.34 7.99 -31.09
N ASP A 569 -13.60 7.25 -31.90
CA ASP A 569 -14.17 6.55 -33.04
C ASP A 569 -14.95 5.30 -32.59
N PRO A 570 -16.08 4.96 -33.25
CA PRO A 570 -16.73 3.67 -33.03
C PRO A 570 -15.75 2.50 -33.20
N PRO A 571 -15.89 1.42 -32.40
CA PRO A 571 -15.04 0.25 -32.54
C PRO A 571 -15.01 -0.27 -33.99
N ALA A 572 -13.82 -0.49 -34.53
CA ALA A 572 -13.65 -0.95 -35.91
C ALA A 572 -13.58 -2.48 -36.01
N ARG A 573 -13.68 -3.18 -34.87
CA ARG A 573 -13.53 -4.63 -34.79
C ARG A 573 -14.56 -5.27 -33.86
N VAL A 574 -14.96 -6.48 -34.23
CA VAL A 574 -15.78 -7.39 -33.44
C VAL A 574 -15.05 -8.73 -33.32
N ASP A 575 -14.85 -9.20 -32.09
CA ASP A 575 -14.07 -10.42 -31.80
C ASP A 575 -12.70 -10.44 -32.51
N GLY A 576 -12.03 -9.28 -32.53
CA GLY A 576 -10.73 -9.03 -33.14
C GLY A 576 -10.74 -8.89 -34.66
N ALA A 577 -11.83 -9.23 -35.35
CA ALA A 577 -11.96 -9.12 -36.81
C ALA A 577 -12.52 -7.75 -37.25
N PRO A 578 -12.13 -7.20 -38.42
CA PRO A 578 -12.74 -5.97 -38.94
C PRO A 578 -14.26 -6.10 -39.09
N SER A 579 -15.01 -5.08 -38.65
CA SER A 579 -16.48 -5.06 -38.75
C SER A 579 -17.01 -3.64 -38.79
N ASP A 580 -18.02 -3.40 -39.63
CA ASP A 580 -18.71 -2.12 -39.74
C ASP A 580 -19.93 -2.01 -38.78
N GLN A 581 -20.31 -3.10 -38.10
CA GLN A 581 -21.51 -3.14 -37.25
C GLN A 581 -21.55 -2.04 -36.16
N PRO A 582 -20.46 -1.75 -35.42
CA PRO A 582 -20.50 -0.65 -34.45
C PRO A 582 -20.65 0.73 -35.11
N ALA A 583 -20.12 0.91 -36.34
CA ALA A 583 -20.30 2.13 -37.11
C ALA A 583 -21.74 2.29 -37.62
N GLU A 584 -22.41 1.20 -38.00
CA GLU A 584 -23.84 1.18 -38.30
C GLU A 584 -24.67 1.56 -37.07
N GLY A 585 -24.34 1.00 -35.89
CA GLY A 585 -24.95 1.35 -34.61
C GLY A 585 -24.78 2.83 -34.24
N ALA A 586 -23.66 3.45 -34.64
CA ALA A 586 -23.43 4.88 -34.43
C ALA A 586 -24.40 5.80 -35.18
N THR A 587 -25.13 5.28 -36.17
CA THR A 587 -26.18 6.03 -36.88
C THR A 587 -27.55 5.98 -36.19
N MET A 588 -27.71 5.11 -35.19
CA MET A 588 -28.98 4.91 -34.48
C MET A 588 -29.23 6.01 -33.43
N SER A 589 -30.52 6.29 -33.18
CA SER A 589 -30.92 7.17 -32.07
C SER A 589 -30.46 6.58 -30.74
N GLY A 590 -29.85 7.41 -29.89
CA GLY A 590 -29.31 6.98 -28.60
C GLY A 590 -27.78 6.92 -28.57
N TRP A 591 -27.12 6.85 -29.72
CA TRP A 591 -25.66 6.95 -29.81
C TRP A 591 -25.18 8.40 -29.79
N THR A 592 -24.15 8.69 -28.99
CA THR A 592 -23.47 9.98 -28.91
C THR A 592 -21.96 9.77 -29.00
N THR A 593 -21.32 10.41 -29.97
CA THR A 593 -19.86 10.47 -30.04
C THR A 593 -19.35 11.79 -29.45
N ALA A 594 -18.31 11.73 -28.62
CA ALA A 594 -17.69 12.90 -28.02
C ALA A 594 -16.18 12.73 -27.87
N HIS A 595 -15.45 13.84 -27.71
CA HIS A 595 -14.05 13.79 -27.35
C HIS A 595 -13.90 13.35 -25.87
N PRO A 596 -12.84 12.61 -25.49
CA PRO A 596 -12.65 12.15 -24.10
C PRO A 596 -12.74 13.24 -23.03
N THR A 597 -12.26 14.45 -23.34
CA THR A 597 -12.31 15.61 -22.43
C THR A 597 -13.73 16.15 -22.18
N GLN A 598 -14.72 15.74 -23.00
CA GLN A 598 -16.12 16.14 -22.86
C GLN A 598 -16.95 15.10 -22.10
N ALA A 599 -16.35 13.98 -21.67
CA ALA A 599 -17.07 12.87 -21.06
C ALA A 599 -17.96 13.31 -19.88
N VAL A 600 -17.43 14.10 -18.95
CA VAL A 600 -18.17 14.61 -17.76
C VAL A 600 -19.37 15.46 -18.16
N GLU A 601 -19.18 16.41 -19.09
CA GLU A 601 -20.26 17.29 -19.57
C GLU A 601 -21.40 16.49 -20.22
N VAL A 602 -21.05 15.55 -21.10
CA VAL A 602 -22.03 14.74 -21.82
C VAL A 602 -22.75 13.79 -20.87
N LEU A 603 -22.05 13.18 -19.90
CA LEU A 603 -22.68 12.30 -18.90
C LEU A 603 -23.63 13.07 -17.99
N HIS A 604 -23.33 14.30 -17.59
CA HIS A 604 -24.28 15.12 -16.84
C HIS A 604 -25.54 15.44 -17.64
N ARG A 605 -25.47 15.48 -18.98
CA ARG A 605 -26.63 15.67 -19.85
C ARG A 605 -27.42 14.37 -20.03
N LEU A 606 -26.75 13.24 -20.26
CA LEU A 606 -27.38 11.94 -20.53
C LEU A 606 -27.94 11.28 -19.26
N ALA A 607 -27.24 11.42 -18.14
CA ALA A 607 -27.60 10.86 -16.84
C ALA A 607 -27.48 11.94 -15.74
N PRO A 608 -28.34 12.98 -15.75
CA PRO A 608 -28.28 14.06 -14.76
C PRO A 608 -28.47 13.52 -13.34
N PRO A 609 -27.82 14.11 -12.32
CA PRO A 609 -28.00 13.71 -10.92
C PRO A 609 -29.47 13.78 -10.50
N GLN A 610 -29.94 12.76 -9.78
CA GLN A 610 -31.33 12.68 -9.31
C GLN A 610 -31.37 12.80 -7.78
N GLY A 611 -31.85 13.94 -7.28
CA GLY A 611 -32.08 14.14 -5.84
C GLY A 611 -30.83 14.14 -4.96
N PHE A 612 -29.62 14.13 -5.54
CA PHE A 612 -28.36 14.14 -4.80
C PHE A 612 -27.26 14.85 -5.59
N ARG A 613 -26.47 15.69 -4.93
CA ARG A 613 -25.30 16.37 -5.52
C ARG A 613 -24.27 16.72 -4.46
N ILE A 614 -22.99 16.57 -4.82
CA ILE A 614 -21.85 17.11 -4.07
C ILE A 614 -21.27 18.28 -4.88
N GLN A 615 -21.05 19.41 -4.22
CA GLN A 615 -20.37 20.56 -4.79
C GLN A 615 -19.14 20.90 -3.95
N ARG A 616 -17.96 20.78 -4.54
CA ARG A 616 -16.69 21.15 -3.89
C ARG A 616 -16.57 22.66 -3.78
N ALA A 617 -15.94 23.14 -2.71
CA ALA A 617 -15.64 24.56 -2.55
C ALA A 617 -14.63 25.01 -3.62
N PRO A 618 -14.69 26.24 -4.15
CA PRO A 618 -13.77 26.70 -5.21
C PRO A 618 -12.27 26.63 -4.85
N ALA A 619 -11.94 26.69 -3.56
CA ALA A 619 -10.57 26.61 -3.05
C ALA A 619 -10.18 25.21 -2.54
N ASP A 620 -11.04 24.21 -2.72
CA ASP A 620 -10.78 22.84 -2.29
C ASP A 620 -9.58 22.26 -3.05
N LYS A 621 -8.62 21.71 -2.31
CA LYS A 621 -7.41 21.04 -2.83
C LYS A 621 -7.28 19.61 -2.34
N GLY A 622 -8.25 19.11 -1.57
CA GLY A 622 -8.23 17.73 -1.12
C GLY A 622 -8.47 16.74 -2.27
N ILE A 623 -8.34 15.47 -1.97
CA ILE A 623 -8.62 14.37 -2.90
C ILE A 623 -9.89 13.69 -2.40
N LEU A 624 -11.04 14.13 -2.92
CA LEU A 624 -12.35 13.79 -2.40
C LEU A 624 -13.00 12.65 -3.18
N PHE A 625 -13.36 11.59 -2.47
CA PHE A 625 -14.19 10.49 -2.97
C PHE A 625 -15.49 10.39 -2.16
N HIS A 626 -16.52 9.79 -2.77
CA HIS A 626 -17.76 9.47 -2.07
C HIS A 626 -18.28 8.06 -2.39
N HIS A 627 -19.08 7.52 -1.47
CA HIS A 627 -19.84 6.28 -1.66
C HIS A 627 -21.25 6.46 -1.11
N ARG A 628 -22.25 6.14 -1.92
CA ARG A 628 -23.66 6.25 -1.55
C ARG A 628 -24.35 4.90 -1.61
N ARG A 629 -25.09 4.55 -0.55
CA ARG A 629 -25.89 3.31 -0.48
C ARG A 629 -27.32 3.63 -0.10
N HIS A 630 -28.27 2.99 -0.77
CA HIS A 630 -29.70 3.14 -0.55
C HIS A 630 -30.20 2.06 0.43
N ILE A 631 -30.97 2.49 1.42
CA ILE A 631 -31.71 1.64 2.36
C ILE A 631 -33.18 2.07 2.39
N ASP A 632 -34.04 1.33 3.08
CA ASP A 632 -35.49 1.50 2.97
C ASP A 632 -35.99 2.89 3.39
N ASP A 633 -35.37 3.48 4.41
CA ASP A 633 -35.75 4.75 5.03
C ASP A 633 -34.78 5.91 4.71
N GLY A 634 -33.79 5.72 3.84
CA GLY A 634 -32.84 6.78 3.50
C GLY A 634 -31.62 6.34 2.69
N GLN A 635 -30.54 7.11 2.81
CA GLN A 635 -29.28 6.86 2.12
C GLN A 635 -28.10 7.01 3.08
N ILE A 636 -27.13 6.11 2.99
CA ILE A 636 -25.84 6.20 3.67
C ILE A 636 -24.87 6.90 2.72
N LEU A 637 -24.17 7.92 3.20
CA LEU A 637 -23.15 8.65 2.45
C LEU A 637 -21.83 8.65 3.20
N LEU A 638 -20.79 8.08 2.60
CA LEU A 638 -19.41 8.17 3.07
C LEU A 638 -18.66 9.18 2.20
N LEU A 639 -18.02 10.17 2.82
CA LEU A 639 -17.06 11.07 2.20
C LEU A 639 -15.66 10.80 2.75
N VAL A 640 -14.65 10.79 1.88
CA VAL A 640 -13.25 10.56 2.26
C VAL A 640 -12.35 11.55 1.55
N ASN A 641 -11.48 12.21 2.31
CA ASN A 641 -10.37 13.00 1.80
C ASN A 641 -9.08 12.18 1.92
N THR A 642 -8.56 11.71 0.78
CA THR A 642 -7.33 10.90 0.71
C THR A 642 -6.06 11.76 0.75
N SER A 643 -6.17 13.09 0.58
CA SER A 643 -5.02 13.99 0.69
C SER A 643 -4.44 13.97 2.10
N ILE A 644 -3.12 13.83 2.22
CA ILE A 644 -2.40 13.99 3.49
C ILE A 644 -1.97 15.44 3.74
N GLU A 645 -2.14 16.31 2.75
CA GLU A 645 -1.62 17.69 2.78
C GLU A 645 -2.74 18.73 2.91
N ALA A 646 -3.85 18.54 2.20
CA ALA A 646 -4.91 19.54 2.08
C ALA A 646 -6.24 19.03 2.65
N PRO A 647 -7.02 19.89 3.35
CA PRO A 647 -8.39 19.57 3.70
C PRO A 647 -9.29 19.53 2.45
N SER A 648 -10.47 18.92 2.58
CA SER A 648 -11.53 19.00 1.58
C SER A 648 -12.81 19.56 2.14
N ALA A 649 -13.43 20.51 1.43
CA ALA A 649 -14.66 21.16 1.87
C ALA A 649 -15.62 21.40 0.71
N GLY A 650 -16.91 21.46 1.02
CA GLY A 650 -17.96 21.66 0.02
C GLY A 650 -19.35 21.56 0.63
N THR A 651 -20.35 21.34 -0.21
CA THR A 651 -21.74 21.16 0.19
C THR A 651 -22.34 19.90 -0.43
N ILE A 652 -23.20 19.24 0.35
CA ILE A 652 -24.08 18.15 -0.07
C ILE A 652 -25.48 18.73 -0.23
N GLU A 653 -26.13 18.43 -1.33
CA GLU A 653 -27.56 18.72 -1.57
C GLU A 653 -28.28 17.39 -1.79
N SER A 654 -29.43 17.20 -1.13
CA SER A 654 -30.21 15.97 -1.23
C SER A 654 -31.71 16.24 -1.14
N ASP A 655 -32.54 15.43 -1.79
CA ASP A 655 -34.00 15.43 -1.70
C ASP A 655 -34.56 14.77 -0.42
N MET A 656 -33.66 14.29 0.45
CA MET A 656 -33.99 13.76 1.78
C MET A 656 -34.43 14.88 2.74
N LYS A 657 -34.98 14.51 3.90
CA LYS A 657 -35.63 15.42 4.86
C LYS A 657 -34.83 15.67 6.15
N GLY A 658 -33.73 14.96 6.35
CA GLY A 658 -32.89 15.10 7.54
C GLY A 658 -31.53 14.47 7.37
N ILE A 659 -30.56 14.87 8.19
CA ILE A 659 -29.19 14.34 8.16
C ILE A 659 -28.71 14.01 9.56
N GLU A 660 -28.14 12.82 9.73
CA GLU A 660 -27.35 12.43 10.90
C GLU A 660 -25.90 12.20 10.53
N ARG A 661 -25.00 12.44 11.48
CA ARG A 661 -23.62 11.94 11.48
C ARG A 661 -23.57 10.63 12.25
N TRP A 662 -22.96 9.62 11.66
CA TRP A 662 -22.69 8.34 12.31
C TRP A 662 -21.21 8.25 12.65
N ASN A 663 -20.87 8.32 13.93
CA ASN A 663 -19.48 8.38 14.38
C ASN A 663 -18.87 6.98 14.47
N LEU A 664 -17.87 6.70 13.62
CA LEU A 664 -17.20 5.39 13.54
C LEU A 664 -16.33 5.06 14.76
N TYR A 665 -15.86 6.05 15.52
CA TYR A 665 -15.06 5.81 16.73
C TYR A 665 -15.92 5.52 17.96
N THR A 666 -17.11 6.11 18.06
CA THR A 666 -18.02 5.90 19.21
C THR A 666 -19.13 4.89 18.92
N GLY A 667 -19.55 4.74 17.67
CA GLY A 667 -20.71 3.95 17.25
C GLY A 667 -22.05 4.68 17.45
N GLN A 668 -22.02 5.99 17.74
CA GLN A 668 -23.22 6.80 18.00
C GLN A 668 -23.67 7.56 16.75
N ALA A 669 -24.99 7.70 16.60
CA ALA A 669 -25.62 8.57 15.62
C ALA A 669 -26.10 9.86 16.31
N GLU A 670 -25.90 11.00 15.65
CA GLU A 670 -26.35 12.30 16.15
C GLU A 670 -26.80 13.19 14.98
N PRO A 671 -27.73 14.16 15.19
CA PRO A 671 -28.11 15.08 14.15
C PRO A 671 -26.91 15.86 13.59
N TYR A 672 -26.90 16.11 12.28
CA TYR A 672 -25.89 16.91 11.60
C TYR A 672 -26.41 18.34 11.31
N PRO A 673 -25.55 19.37 11.22
CA PRO A 673 -25.99 20.69 10.78
C PRO A 673 -26.37 20.69 9.30
N PHE A 674 -27.59 21.17 9.00
CA PHE A 674 -28.06 21.35 7.62
C PHE A 674 -29.14 22.43 7.56
N GLU A 675 -29.41 22.89 6.34
CA GLU A 675 -30.48 23.81 5.99
C GLU A 675 -31.58 23.06 5.23
N THR A 676 -32.84 23.30 5.56
CA THR A 676 -33.97 22.84 4.74
C THR A 676 -34.08 23.72 3.50
N THR A 677 -34.18 23.09 2.33
CA THR A 677 -34.40 23.76 1.04
C THR A 677 -35.80 23.45 0.51
N ALA A 678 -36.20 24.08 -0.60
CA ALA A 678 -37.50 23.81 -1.23
C ALA A 678 -37.66 22.35 -1.69
N THR A 679 -36.56 21.66 -1.98
CA THR A 679 -36.55 20.30 -2.55
C THR A 679 -35.99 19.24 -1.60
N GLY A 680 -35.50 19.61 -0.40
CA GLY A 680 -34.89 18.68 0.55
C GLY A 680 -33.97 19.37 1.55
N VAL A 681 -32.69 18.99 1.60
CA VAL A 681 -31.68 19.49 2.55
C VAL A 681 -30.37 19.89 1.88
N LYS A 682 -29.66 20.84 2.49
CA LYS A 682 -28.31 21.27 2.11
C LYS A 682 -27.40 21.30 3.33
N ALA A 683 -26.21 20.70 3.24
CA ALA A 683 -25.26 20.66 4.35
C ALA A 683 -23.84 20.92 3.89
N ALA A 684 -23.09 21.71 4.66
CA ALA A 684 -21.66 21.91 4.43
C ALA A 684 -20.85 20.77 5.05
N PHE A 685 -19.77 20.34 4.39
CA PHE A 685 -18.78 19.44 4.98
C PHE A 685 -17.38 20.08 4.96
N ASN A 686 -16.56 19.69 5.93
CA ASN A 686 -15.14 20.04 6.00
C ASN A 686 -14.37 18.85 6.59
N LEU A 687 -13.55 18.23 5.77
CA LEU A 687 -12.70 17.09 6.11
C LEU A 687 -11.26 17.59 6.27
N PRO A 688 -10.57 17.30 7.39
CA PRO A 688 -9.14 17.52 7.47
C PRO A 688 -8.41 16.63 6.44
N PRO A 689 -7.09 16.82 6.23
CA PRO A 689 -6.26 15.80 5.59
C PRO A 689 -6.51 14.41 6.22
N SER A 690 -6.57 13.36 5.40
CA SER A 690 -6.89 11.98 5.82
C SER A 690 -8.24 11.83 6.55
N GLY A 691 -9.15 12.80 6.39
CA GLY A 691 -10.45 12.87 7.07
C GLY A 691 -11.54 12.07 6.36
N SER A 692 -12.51 11.57 7.14
CA SER A 692 -13.69 10.87 6.63
C SER A 692 -14.96 11.31 7.38
N LEU A 693 -16.11 11.26 6.70
CA LEU A 693 -17.41 11.61 7.26
C LEU A 693 -18.46 10.63 6.78
N LEU A 694 -19.13 9.97 7.72
CA LEU A 694 -20.26 9.07 7.45
C LEU A 694 -21.56 9.76 7.87
N LEU A 695 -22.46 9.94 6.90
CA LEU A 695 -23.76 10.55 7.07
C LEU A 695 -24.88 9.57 6.73
N PHE A 696 -26.03 9.77 7.37
CA PHE A 696 -27.28 9.18 6.96
C PHE A 696 -28.26 10.28 6.54
N LEU A 697 -28.73 10.21 5.30
CA LEU A 697 -29.70 11.12 4.70
C LEU A 697 -31.08 10.45 4.81
N SER A 698 -31.91 10.97 5.71
CA SER A 698 -33.18 10.36 6.13
C SER A 698 -34.36 10.79 5.27
N LYS A 699 -35.23 9.86 4.88
CA LYS A 699 -36.54 10.18 4.27
C LYS A 699 -37.50 10.82 5.28
N GLN A 700 -37.27 10.62 6.57
CA GLN A 700 -38.02 11.24 7.65
C GLN A 700 -37.35 12.54 8.12
N PRO A 701 -38.12 13.56 8.54
CA PRO A 701 -37.56 14.78 9.11
C PRO A 701 -36.69 14.51 10.33
N ILE A 702 -35.57 15.22 10.44
CA ILE A 702 -34.69 15.23 11.63
C ILE A 702 -34.46 16.69 11.99
N GLU A 703 -34.48 17.05 13.27
CA GLU A 703 -34.13 18.41 13.69
C GLU A 703 -32.64 18.67 13.43
N PRO A 704 -32.26 19.73 12.69
CA PRO A 704 -30.87 20.01 12.38
C PRO A 704 -30.09 20.31 13.66
N ALA A 705 -28.86 19.80 13.76
CA ALA A 705 -27.97 20.23 14.83
C ALA A 705 -27.66 21.72 14.70
N PRO A 706 -27.58 22.48 15.80
CA PRO A 706 -27.23 23.89 15.74
C PRO A 706 -25.85 24.06 15.10
N ALA A 707 -25.75 24.97 14.13
CA ALA A 707 -24.48 25.42 13.56
C ALA A 707 -23.71 26.27 14.59
N ALA A 708 -23.31 25.66 15.71
CA ALA A 708 -22.73 26.38 16.83
C ALA A 708 -21.31 26.84 16.48
N ARG A 709 -21.08 28.15 16.50
CA ARG A 709 -19.72 28.70 16.64
C ARG A 709 -19.20 28.28 18.00
N GLN A 710 -18.14 27.48 18.01
CA GLN A 710 -17.45 27.13 19.26
C GLN A 710 -16.36 28.15 19.53
N VAL A 711 -16.38 28.75 20.71
CA VAL A 711 -15.23 29.50 21.20
C VAL A 711 -14.23 28.49 21.74
N VAL A 712 -13.10 28.38 21.07
CA VAL A 712 -11.96 27.57 21.50
C VAL A 712 -11.00 28.45 22.29
N THR A 713 -10.78 28.13 23.55
CA THR A 713 -9.80 28.81 24.42
C THR A 713 -8.72 27.83 24.84
N VAL A 714 -7.45 28.16 24.65
CA VAL A 714 -6.33 27.32 25.11
C VAL A 714 -6.07 27.60 26.59
N VAL A 715 -6.22 26.57 27.43
CA VAL A 715 -5.88 26.61 28.85
C VAL A 715 -4.37 26.57 28.99
N GLN A 716 -3.80 27.57 29.69
CA GLN A 716 -2.35 27.66 29.88
C GLN A 716 -1.86 26.64 30.92
N PRO A 717 -0.71 25.99 30.69
CA PRO A 717 -0.11 25.11 31.67
C PRO A 717 0.45 25.90 32.87
N VAL A 718 0.43 25.28 34.05
CA VAL A 718 1.07 25.78 35.27
C VAL A 718 2.56 25.44 35.21
N ALA A 719 3.43 26.37 35.61
CA ALA A 719 4.87 26.12 35.68
C ALA A 719 5.17 24.93 36.59
N SER A 720 5.98 23.99 36.10
CA SER A 720 6.39 22.80 36.84
C SER A 720 7.23 23.21 38.06
N SER A 721 6.90 22.70 39.26
CA SER A 721 7.77 22.85 40.43
C SER A 721 8.95 21.89 40.28
N PRO A 722 10.22 22.35 40.32
CA PRO A 722 11.36 21.45 40.13
C PRO A 722 11.47 20.43 41.27
N PRO A 723 11.90 19.18 41.00
CA PRO A 723 12.07 18.17 42.03
C PRO A 723 13.08 18.62 43.11
N PRO A 724 12.95 18.18 44.38
CA PRO A 724 13.68 18.76 45.51
C PRO A 724 15.22 18.65 45.45
N ARG A 725 15.79 17.85 44.53
CA ARG A 725 17.21 17.44 44.54
C ARG A 725 18.13 18.16 43.54
N LEU A 726 17.65 19.20 42.84
CA LEU A 726 18.48 19.91 41.84
C LEU A 726 19.28 21.10 42.44
N SER A 727 20.52 21.25 41.96
CA SER A 727 21.47 22.30 42.37
C SER A 727 20.99 23.70 41.96
N LYS A 728 21.45 24.73 42.69
CA LYS A 728 21.07 26.15 42.47
C LYS A 728 21.31 26.65 41.03
N ARG A 729 22.32 26.12 40.31
CA ARG A 729 22.61 26.44 38.90
C ARG A 729 21.67 25.73 37.92
N ALA A 730 21.12 24.57 38.27
CA ALA A 730 20.11 23.86 37.48
C ALA A 730 18.71 24.49 37.63
N ARG A 731 18.40 25.11 38.78
CA ARG A 731 17.16 25.86 39.00
C ARG A 731 17.05 27.17 38.19
N ALA A 732 18.18 27.69 37.66
CA ALA A 732 18.26 28.97 36.97
C ALA A 732 18.15 28.86 35.43
N ARG A 733 18.22 27.64 34.88
CA ARG A 733 17.77 27.34 33.51
C ARG A 733 16.28 27.00 33.62
N GLN A 734 15.45 27.80 32.96
CA GLN A 734 13.99 27.89 33.12
C GLN A 734 13.30 26.54 33.37
N ALA A 735 12.36 26.51 34.32
CA ALA A 735 11.44 25.40 34.50
C ALA A 735 10.57 25.29 33.24
N GLU A 736 10.97 24.44 32.29
CA GLU A 736 10.13 24.13 31.14
C GLU A 736 8.79 23.56 31.66
N PRO A 737 7.64 24.07 31.17
CA PRO A 737 6.34 23.63 31.64
C PRO A 737 6.04 22.15 31.31
N THR A 738 6.84 21.53 30.43
CA THR A 738 6.65 20.16 29.97
C THR A 738 7.77 19.24 30.46
N GLU A 739 7.41 18.24 31.27
CA GLU A 739 8.32 17.14 31.65
C GLU A 739 8.34 16.09 30.52
N VAL A 740 9.53 15.69 30.08
CA VAL A 740 9.71 14.68 29.01
C VAL A 740 10.44 13.46 29.57
N ARG A 741 9.88 12.26 29.34
CA ARG A 741 10.44 11.01 29.85
C ARG A 741 10.27 9.85 28.87
N ARG A 742 11.38 9.17 28.57
CA ARG A 742 11.41 7.90 27.83
C ARG A 742 10.84 6.77 28.71
N LEU A 743 9.99 5.89 28.15
CA LEU A 743 9.34 4.82 28.93
C LEU A 743 10.13 3.51 29.01
N GLU A 744 10.98 3.24 28.02
CA GLU A 744 11.77 2.00 27.89
C GLU A 744 13.25 2.32 27.67
N PRO A 745 14.21 1.41 27.98
CA PRO A 745 15.64 1.60 27.69
C PRO A 745 15.93 2.05 26.24
N ASN A 746 17.03 2.79 26.05
CA ASN A 746 17.50 3.15 24.71
C ASN A 746 18.08 1.90 24.02
N VAL A 747 18.16 1.93 22.69
CA VAL A 747 18.56 0.79 21.87
C VAL A 747 19.75 1.19 21.00
N LEU A 748 20.76 0.32 20.95
CA LEU A 748 21.81 0.31 19.93
C LEU A 748 21.69 -0.97 19.11
N THR A 749 21.41 -0.83 17.81
CA THR A 749 21.40 -1.94 16.86
C THR A 749 22.81 -2.23 16.36
N LEU A 750 23.27 -3.48 16.54
CA LEU A 750 24.55 -3.98 16.06
C LEU A 750 24.32 -4.88 14.84
N ASP A 751 24.38 -4.29 13.66
CA ASP A 751 24.11 -4.94 12.37
C ASP A 751 25.37 -5.34 11.59
N TYR A 752 26.54 -5.19 12.21
CA TYR A 752 27.83 -5.64 11.72
C TYR A 752 28.51 -6.59 12.71
N VAL A 753 29.12 -7.63 12.19
CA VAL A 753 29.65 -8.74 12.98
C VAL A 753 30.95 -9.28 12.39
N ASP A 754 31.88 -9.67 13.26
CA ASP A 754 33.01 -10.51 12.88
C ASP A 754 32.58 -11.98 12.92
N ILE A 755 32.81 -12.75 11.87
CA ILE A 755 32.40 -14.16 11.81
C ILE A 755 33.54 -15.07 11.39
N THR A 756 33.68 -16.20 12.10
CA THR A 756 34.58 -17.30 11.77
C THR A 756 33.77 -18.57 11.50
N ALA A 757 33.91 -19.16 10.31
CA ALA A 757 33.27 -20.42 9.95
C ALA A 757 34.13 -21.18 8.91
N GLY A 758 34.23 -22.51 9.04
CA GLY A 758 35.04 -23.34 8.13
C GLY A 758 36.51 -22.91 8.02
N GLY A 759 37.12 -22.43 9.12
CA GLY A 759 38.51 -21.98 9.18
C GLY A 759 38.79 -20.58 8.59
N GLU A 760 37.77 -19.89 8.06
CA GLU A 760 37.90 -18.54 7.50
C GLU A 760 37.23 -17.51 8.42
N THR A 761 37.91 -16.37 8.64
CA THR A 761 37.40 -15.24 9.43
C THR A 761 37.14 -14.04 8.51
N ARG A 762 35.95 -13.43 8.64
CA ARG A 762 35.58 -12.17 8.00
C ARG A 762 35.23 -11.16 9.08
N THR A 763 35.71 -9.93 8.94
CA THR A 763 35.50 -8.87 9.94
C THR A 763 34.60 -7.78 9.41
N ASN A 764 33.85 -7.14 10.32
CA ASN A 764 32.93 -6.05 10.02
C ASN A 764 31.99 -6.36 8.84
N LEU A 765 31.45 -7.57 8.81
CA LEU A 765 30.55 -8.00 7.77
C LEU A 765 29.11 -7.64 8.16
N TYR A 766 28.32 -7.12 7.22
CA TYR A 766 26.90 -6.86 7.48
C TYR A 766 26.20 -8.18 7.83
N PHE A 767 25.31 -8.18 8.83
CA PHE A 767 24.77 -9.40 9.44
C PHE A 767 24.19 -10.38 8.41
N TYR A 768 23.51 -9.87 7.36
CA TYR A 768 22.90 -10.72 6.34
C TYR A 768 23.96 -11.50 5.57
N GLN A 769 25.05 -10.83 5.18
CA GLN A 769 26.18 -11.48 4.51
C GLN A 769 26.91 -12.45 5.43
N ALA A 770 27.02 -12.13 6.72
CA ALA A 770 27.60 -13.03 7.72
C ALA A 770 26.74 -14.28 7.92
N ASN A 771 25.41 -14.14 7.98
CA ASN A 771 24.49 -15.26 8.03
C ASN A 771 24.63 -16.16 6.79
N GLN A 772 24.64 -15.58 5.58
CA GLN A 772 24.84 -16.34 4.35
C GLN A 772 26.19 -17.08 4.34
N PHE A 773 27.25 -16.44 4.82
CA PHE A 773 28.56 -17.06 4.98
C PHE A 773 28.53 -18.25 5.96
N ALA A 774 27.82 -18.13 7.08
CA ALA A 774 27.64 -19.23 8.04
C ALA A 774 26.96 -20.45 7.38
N TRP A 775 25.88 -20.25 6.63
CA TRP A 775 25.19 -21.34 5.92
C TRP A 775 26.08 -21.99 4.86
N GLN A 776 26.79 -21.18 4.06
CA GLN A 776 27.71 -21.65 3.01
C GLN A 776 28.82 -22.54 3.57
N LYS A 777 29.45 -22.11 4.67
CA LYS A 777 30.51 -22.88 5.33
C LYS A 777 30.01 -24.15 6.03
N ASN A 778 28.71 -24.25 6.26
CA ASN A 778 28.07 -25.42 6.87
C ASN A 778 27.26 -26.26 5.86
N GLY A 779 27.52 -26.12 4.55
CA GLY A 779 27.07 -27.06 3.52
C GLY A 779 25.73 -26.72 2.84
N LEU A 780 25.24 -25.48 2.95
CA LEU A 780 24.06 -24.98 2.25
C LEU A 780 24.37 -23.68 1.50
N HIS A 781 23.87 -23.51 0.29
CA HIS A 781 24.19 -22.32 -0.53
C HIS A 781 23.75 -20.98 0.10
N ARG A 782 22.68 -21.00 0.90
CA ARG A 782 22.08 -19.84 1.58
C ARG A 782 21.18 -20.26 2.75
N ASN A 783 20.76 -19.31 3.58
CA ASN A 783 19.69 -19.50 4.57
C ASN A 783 18.40 -19.96 3.88
N PRO A 784 17.90 -21.19 4.13
CA PRO A 784 16.68 -21.66 3.49
C PRO A 784 15.42 -20.94 4.00
N TRP A 785 15.40 -20.44 5.24
CA TRP A 785 14.21 -19.83 5.84
C TRP A 785 13.84 -18.46 5.26
N ASP A 786 14.75 -17.85 4.50
CA ASP A 786 14.56 -16.56 3.81
C ASP A 786 14.11 -16.72 2.35
N SER A 787 14.07 -17.95 1.82
CA SER A 787 13.93 -18.13 0.36
C SER A 787 13.38 -19.48 -0.09
N ALA A 788 12.82 -20.29 0.81
CA ALA A 788 12.31 -21.61 0.48
C ALA A 788 11.04 -21.96 1.26
N VAL A 789 10.18 -22.72 0.61
CA VAL A 789 9.12 -23.50 1.25
C VAL A 789 9.69 -24.85 1.66
N GLN A 790 9.38 -25.31 2.86
CA GLN A 790 9.69 -26.69 3.26
C GLN A 790 8.64 -27.64 2.69
N PHE A 791 9.06 -28.59 1.87
CA PHE A 791 8.22 -29.75 1.58
C PHE A 791 8.36 -30.79 2.68
N LYS A 792 7.24 -31.17 3.29
CA LYS A 792 7.18 -32.10 4.44
C LYS A 792 8.13 -31.64 5.56
N ASP A 793 9.17 -32.41 5.85
CA ASP A 793 10.20 -32.19 6.87
C ASP A 793 11.63 -32.27 6.28
N GLU A 794 11.77 -32.16 4.96
CA GLU A 794 13.06 -32.34 4.26
C GLU A 794 14.16 -31.38 4.74
N LEU A 795 13.80 -30.15 5.11
CA LEU A 795 14.75 -29.16 5.63
C LEU A 795 15.06 -29.42 7.10
N ILE A 796 14.07 -29.44 7.99
CA ILE A 796 14.29 -29.60 9.44
C ILE A 796 14.99 -30.91 9.85
N THR A 797 14.88 -31.98 9.06
CA THR A 797 15.54 -33.26 9.35
C THR A 797 17.01 -33.33 8.92
N ARG A 798 17.51 -32.29 8.24
CA ARG A 798 18.89 -32.23 7.76
C ARG A 798 19.88 -32.23 8.92
N LYS A 799 20.87 -33.12 8.84
CA LYS A 799 21.95 -33.26 9.84
C LYS A 799 23.20 -32.51 9.40
N PHE A 800 23.97 -32.04 10.37
CA PHE A 800 25.26 -31.38 10.17
C PHE A 800 26.37 -32.10 10.95
N PRO A 801 27.64 -32.01 10.49
CA PRO A 801 28.78 -32.60 11.21
C PRO A 801 28.90 -32.08 12.66
N PRO A 802 29.38 -32.89 13.63
CA PRO A 802 29.55 -32.44 15.03
C PRO A 802 30.51 -31.24 15.20
N ASP A 803 31.47 -31.09 14.30
CA ASP A 803 32.46 -30.02 14.24
C ASP A 803 32.02 -28.82 13.38
N SER A 804 30.84 -28.91 12.74
CA SER A 804 30.22 -27.78 12.05
C SER A 804 29.84 -26.67 13.03
N GLY A 805 29.76 -25.44 12.55
CA GLY A 805 29.45 -24.30 13.41
C GLY A 805 29.99 -22.98 12.88
N PHE A 806 29.89 -21.98 13.75
CA PHE A 806 30.52 -20.69 13.55
C PHE A 806 30.74 -19.99 14.90
N THR A 807 31.63 -19.01 14.90
CA THR A 807 31.79 -18.05 16.00
C THR A 807 31.52 -16.66 15.45
N ALA A 808 30.66 -15.89 16.11
CA ALA A 808 30.28 -14.54 15.71
C ALA A 808 30.58 -13.56 16.86
N SER A 809 31.18 -12.40 16.58
CA SER A 809 31.53 -11.39 17.60
C SER A 809 30.97 -10.02 17.25
N TYR A 810 30.13 -9.49 18.14
CA TYR A 810 29.56 -8.14 18.05
C TYR A 810 30.39 -7.19 18.90
N ARG A 811 30.68 -6.01 18.37
CA ARG A 811 31.51 -4.99 19.02
C ARG A 811 30.72 -3.73 19.28
N PHE A 812 30.93 -3.13 20.44
CA PHE A 812 30.40 -1.81 20.78
C PHE A 812 31.32 -1.10 21.79
N THR A 813 31.21 0.22 21.87
CA THR A 813 32.07 1.05 22.73
C THR A 813 31.24 1.82 23.74
N ILE A 814 31.68 1.85 25.01
CA ILE A 814 31.09 2.63 26.09
C ILE A 814 32.03 3.77 26.49
N GLU A 815 31.51 4.98 26.53
CA GLU A 815 32.13 6.17 27.10
C GLU A 815 31.54 6.47 28.49
N GLY A 816 32.40 6.71 29.46
CA GLY A 816 31.98 6.93 30.85
C GLY A 816 31.61 5.63 31.57
N ALA A 817 30.75 5.73 32.58
CA ALA A 817 30.38 4.58 33.41
C ALA A 817 29.48 3.59 32.65
N VAL A 818 29.71 2.29 32.88
CA VAL A 818 28.84 1.23 32.35
C VAL A 818 27.43 1.38 32.94
N PRO A 819 26.36 1.48 32.12
CA PRO A 819 25.00 1.58 32.63
C PRO A 819 24.62 0.37 33.49
N ALA A 820 24.01 0.61 34.66
CA ALA A 820 23.68 -0.46 35.60
C ALA A 820 22.65 -1.47 35.05
N ASN A 821 21.80 -1.04 34.12
CA ASN A 821 20.78 -1.84 33.46
C ASN A 821 21.20 -2.37 32.08
N LEU A 822 22.50 -2.30 31.73
CA LEU A 822 23.01 -2.70 30.43
C LEU A 822 22.73 -4.18 30.14
N ALA A 823 22.05 -4.44 29.03
CA ALA A 823 21.74 -5.78 28.53
C ALA A 823 22.03 -5.86 27.03
N ILE A 824 22.28 -7.07 26.53
CA ILE A 824 22.28 -7.37 25.09
C ILE A 824 21.17 -8.37 24.80
N VAL A 825 20.52 -8.21 23.66
CA VAL A 825 19.47 -9.10 23.17
C VAL A 825 20.02 -9.93 22.03
N ILE A 826 19.87 -11.24 22.14
CA ILE A 826 20.29 -12.23 21.15
C ILE A 826 19.09 -13.13 20.83
N GLU A 827 18.86 -13.38 19.55
CA GLU A 827 17.80 -14.29 19.10
C GLU A 827 18.20 -15.74 19.36
N ARG A 828 17.28 -16.54 19.92
CA ARG A 828 17.49 -17.95 20.27
C ARG A 828 18.82 -18.18 21.02
N PRO A 829 19.04 -17.51 22.16
CA PRO A 829 20.30 -17.63 22.91
C PRO A 829 20.55 -19.06 23.40
N ASP A 830 19.50 -19.89 23.46
CA ASP A 830 19.56 -21.33 23.75
C ASP A 830 20.41 -22.13 22.74
N LEU A 831 20.67 -21.59 21.55
CA LEU A 831 21.49 -22.22 20.52
C LEU A 831 22.98 -21.89 20.63
N TYR A 832 23.38 -20.99 21.54
CA TYR A 832 24.74 -20.45 21.58
C TYR A 832 25.38 -20.59 22.96
N THR A 833 26.70 -20.83 22.97
CA THR A 833 27.53 -20.42 24.12
C THR A 833 27.88 -18.95 23.95
N ILE A 834 27.59 -18.12 24.96
CA ILE A 834 27.71 -16.66 24.87
C ILE A 834 28.69 -16.14 25.91
N THR A 835 29.59 -15.25 25.49
CA THR A 835 30.51 -14.54 26.39
C THR A 835 30.48 -13.04 26.13
N CYS A 836 30.70 -12.24 27.17
CA CYS A 836 30.96 -10.80 27.09
C CYS A 836 32.35 -10.54 27.66
N ASN A 837 33.27 -10.00 26.85
CA ASN A 837 34.68 -9.81 27.21
C ASN A 837 35.34 -11.09 27.79
N GLY A 838 34.98 -12.26 27.25
CA GLY A 838 35.47 -13.57 27.70
C GLY A 838 34.75 -14.15 28.93
N GLN A 839 33.88 -13.39 29.60
CA GLN A 839 33.08 -13.88 30.73
C GLN A 839 31.79 -14.52 30.22
N PRO A 840 31.42 -15.75 30.67
CA PRO A 840 30.16 -16.37 30.29
C PRO A 840 28.95 -15.55 30.74
N VAL A 841 27.98 -15.41 29.84
CA VAL A 841 26.69 -14.73 30.11
C VAL A 841 25.55 -15.53 29.50
N SER A 842 24.34 -15.42 30.05
CA SER A 842 23.17 -16.16 29.57
C SER A 842 21.87 -15.40 29.81
N ALA A 843 20.87 -15.68 28.99
CA ALA A 843 19.51 -15.20 29.20
C ALA A 843 18.84 -16.01 30.31
N LYS A 844 18.03 -15.35 31.15
CA LYS A 844 17.16 -16.06 32.09
C LYS A 844 15.94 -16.61 31.33
N PRO A 845 15.44 -17.81 31.66
CA PRO A 845 14.20 -18.32 31.06
C PRO A 845 13.06 -17.31 31.21
N GLY A 846 12.39 -16.99 30.10
CA GLY A 846 11.28 -16.03 30.08
C GLY A 846 11.68 -14.55 30.09
N ASP A 847 12.97 -14.21 30.13
CA ASP A 847 13.47 -12.84 30.01
C ASP A 847 13.76 -12.53 28.54
N TRP A 848 12.86 -11.79 27.90
CA TRP A 848 12.90 -11.49 26.47
C TRP A 848 12.61 -10.01 26.20
N TRP A 849 12.91 -9.56 24.97
CA TRP A 849 12.61 -8.21 24.50
C TRP A 849 12.11 -8.25 23.06
N LEU A 850 11.03 -7.51 22.77
CA LEU A 850 10.37 -7.40 21.47
C LEU A 850 9.67 -8.69 20.98
N ASP A 851 10.37 -9.82 20.93
CA ASP A 851 9.84 -11.13 20.56
C ASP A 851 10.22 -12.17 21.62
N LYS A 852 9.37 -13.16 21.88
CA LYS A 852 9.63 -14.23 22.87
C LYS A 852 10.87 -15.08 22.56
N ALA A 853 11.35 -15.09 21.32
CA ALA A 853 12.60 -15.72 20.89
C ALA A 853 13.83 -14.83 21.07
N PHE A 854 13.69 -13.56 21.47
CA PHE A 854 14.77 -12.59 21.60
C PHE A 854 15.15 -12.48 23.08
N GLY A 855 16.08 -13.32 23.52
CA GLY A 855 16.44 -13.39 24.93
C GLY A 855 17.28 -12.19 25.38
N ARG A 856 16.87 -11.59 26.50
CA ARG A 856 17.58 -10.46 27.12
C ARG A 856 18.65 -11.00 28.08
N ILE A 857 19.89 -10.55 27.88
CA ILE A 857 21.07 -11.01 28.61
C ILE A 857 21.68 -9.82 29.37
N PRO A 858 21.62 -9.77 30.71
CA PRO A 858 22.32 -8.76 31.48
C PRO A 858 23.84 -8.87 31.27
N ILE A 859 24.49 -7.78 30.87
CA ILE A 859 25.94 -7.75 30.60
C ILE A 859 26.68 -6.68 31.40
N ALA A 860 26.00 -5.86 32.20
CA ALA A 860 26.61 -4.78 32.98
C ALA A 860 27.81 -5.24 33.83
N ALA A 861 27.75 -6.43 34.44
CA ALA A 861 28.83 -6.98 35.27
C ALA A 861 30.05 -7.49 34.47
N ALA A 862 29.88 -7.80 33.19
CA ALA A 862 30.93 -8.28 32.29
C ALA A 862 31.46 -7.20 31.34
N ALA A 863 30.68 -6.13 31.14
CA ALA A 863 31.05 -4.99 30.31
C ALA A 863 32.07 -4.07 31.02
N ARG A 864 32.79 -3.28 30.22
CA ARG A 864 33.82 -2.34 30.67
C ARG A 864 33.76 -1.03 29.90
N VAL A 865 34.40 0.01 30.43
CA VAL A 865 34.62 1.27 29.68
C VAL A 865 35.53 1.00 28.48
N GLY A 866 35.23 1.62 27.34
CA GLY A 866 35.93 1.38 26.07
C GLY A 866 35.28 0.27 25.25
N GLU A 867 36.10 -0.48 24.51
CA GLU A 867 35.62 -1.55 23.62
C GLU A 867 35.13 -2.77 24.41
N ASN A 868 33.95 -3.25 24.02
CA ASN A 868 33.32 -4.47 24.49
C ASN A 868 33.07 -5.42 23.32
N VAL A 869 33.22 -6.72 23.57
CA VAL A 869 32.95 -7.77 22.58
C VAL A 869 32.01 -8.80 23.18
N VAL A 870 30.91 -9.08 22.49
CA VAL A 870 30.02 -10.21 22.80
C VAL A 870 30.19 -11.27 21.73
N THR A 871 30.60 -12.47 22.13
CA THR A 871 30.90 -13.58 21.23
C THR A 871 29.88 -14.69 21.40
N LEU A 872 29.27 -15.10 20.29
CA LEU A 872 28.38 -16.25 20.16
C LEU A 872 29.14 -17.42 19.52
N LYS A 873 29.05 -18.61 20.09
CA LYS A 873 29.57 -19.84 19.51
C LYS A 873 28.45 -20.86 19.30
N ALA A 874 28.25 -21.27 18.05
CA ALA A 874 27.34 -22.34 17.64
C ALA A 874 28.15 -23.59 17.27
N GLN A 875 27.96 -24.71 17.96
CA GLN A 875 28.60 -26.00 17.66
C GLN A 875 27.83 -27.15 18.35
N PRO A 876 27.29 -28.15 17.61
CA PRO A 876 27.24 -28.23 16.15
C PRO A 876 26.28 -27.19 15.53
N PHE A 877 26.44 -26.92 14.24
CA PHE A 877 25.45 -26.17 13.47
C PHE A 877 24.14 -26.97 13.32
N THR A 878 23.01 -26.30 13.20
CA THR A 878 21.67 -26.92 13.00
C THR A 878 20.79 -26.03 12.14
N MET A 879 19.68 -26.60 11.64
CA MET A 879 18.68 -25.85 10.88
C MET A 879 18.03 -24.69 11.64
N PHE A 880 18.20 -24.60 12.97
CA PHE A 880 17.58 -23.56 13.79
C PHE A 880 18.44 -22.29 13.93
N HIS A 881 19.69 -22.32 13.46
CA HIS A 881 20.62 -21.20 13.57
C HIS A 881 20.39 -20.15 12.47
N GLU A 882 20.03 -18.94 12.86
CA GLU A 882 19.97 -17.77 11.98
C GLU A 882 20.72 -16.62 12.66
N LEU A 883 21.87 -16.23 12.11
CA LEU A 883 22.65 -15.12 12.65
C LEU A 883 21.99 -13.79 12.25
N GLU A 884 21.67 -12.95 13.23
CA GLU A 884 20.89 -11.71 13.07
C GLU A 884 21.56 -10.53 13.80
N PRO A 885 21.09 -9.28 13.64
CA PRO A 885 21.59 -8.17 14.46
C PRO A 885 21.42 -8.44 15.96
N ALA A 886 22.33 -7.93 16.77
CA ALA A 886 22.19 -7.90 18.22
C ALA A 886 21.74 -6.50 18.68
N TYR A 887 21.03 -6.41 19.81
CA TYR A 887 20.53 -5.13 20.32
C TYR A 887 21.06 -4.87 21.72
N VAL A 888 21.78 -3.77 21.93
CA VAL A 888 22.23 -3.35 23.27
C VAL A 888 21.19 -2.40 23.86
N LEU A 889 20.72 -2.71 25.06
CA LEU A 889 19.69 -1.98 25.80
C LEU A 889 20.28 -1.33 27.06
N GLY A 890 19.85 -0.12 27.39
CA GLY A 890 20.21 0.51 28.66
C GLY A 890 19.84 1.99 28.76
N ASP A 891 20.16 2.58 29.90
CA ASP A 891 20.03 4.03 30.12
C ASP A 891 21.30 4.71 29.63
N PHE A 892 21.28 5.10 28.36
CA PHE A 892 22.38 5.78 27.67
C PHE A 892 21.88 6.61 26.50
N THR A 893 22.76 7.47 25.99
CA THR A 893 22.58 8.11 24.67
C THR A 893 23.57 7.55 23.66
N LEU A 894 23.22 7.65 22.38
CA LEU A 894 24.09 7.28 21.28
C LEU A 894 24.68 8.53 20.63
N ARG A 895 26.01 8.58 20.59
CA ARG A 895 26.73 9.62 19.88
C ARG A 895 27.26 9.05 18.56
N PRO A 896 26.92 9.65 17.40
CA PRO A 896 27.44 9.19 16.12
C PRO A 896 28.95 9.39 16.07
N VAL A 897 29.66 8.42 15.48
CA VAL A 897 31.10 8.45 15.20
C VAL A 897 31.37 7.99 13.77
N ALA A 898 32.63 8.02 13.32
CA ALA A 898 33.01 7.64 11.97
C ALA A 898 32.63 6.20 11.56
N ARG A 899 32.41 5.31 12.55
CA ARG A 899 31.92 3.94 12.37
C ARG A 899 30.84 3.63 13.39
N GLY A 900 29.59 3.81 13.02
CA GLY A 900 28.43 3.58 13.88
C GLY A 900 28.32 4.58 15.03
N PHE A 901 28.04 4.07 16.22
CA PHE A 901 27.73 4.86 17.41
C PHE A 901 28.57 4.42 18.60
N VAL A 902 28.80 5.34 19.55
CA VAL A 902 29.30 5.04 20.89
C VAL A 902 28.21 5.28 21.92
N ILE A 903 28.16 4.42 22.94
CA ILE A 903 27.30 4.58 24.11
C ILE A 903 27.91 5.66 24.99
N ALA A 904 27.18 6.75 25.20
CA ALA A 904 27.56 7.88 26.05
C ALA A 904 26.62 7.98 27.28
N PRO A 905 26.98 8.75 28.32
CA PRO A 905 26.11 8.95 29.47
C PRO A 905 24.70 9.37 29.08
N ASP A 906 23.70 8.85 29.79
CA ASP A 906 22.30 9.14 29.49
C ASP A 906 22.00 10.65 29.57
N ALA A 907 21.21 11.13 28.61
CA ALA A 907 20.76 12.51 28.57
C ALA A 907 19.24 12.52 28.33
N PRO A 908 18.49 13.31 29.12
CA PRO A 908 17.05 13.38 28.97
C PRO A 908 16.66 14.01 27.64
N LEU A 909 15.62 13.46 27.00
CA LEU A 909 14.94 14.08 25.87
C LEU A 909 14.36 15.43 26.31
N ARG A 910 14.32 16.38 25.38
CA ARG A 910 13.74 17.71 25.57
C ARG A 910 12.77 18.05 24.44
N LEU A 911 11.86 18.97 24.74
CA LEU A 911 10.97 19.57 23.75
C LEU A 911 11.62 20.87 23.30
N ASP A 912 12.37 20.82 22.21
CA ASP A 912 13.17 21.95 21.72
C ASP A 912 12.48 22.56 20.49
N SER A 913 12.03 23.81 20.59
CA SER A 913 11.68 24.62 19.41
C SER A 913 13.00 24.98 18.74
N ALA A 914 13.20 24.55 17.50
CA ALA A 914 14.46 24.63 16.77
C ALA A 914 14.93 26.07 16.41
N GLU A 915 14.84 27.05 17.32
CA GLU A 915 15.42 28.38 17.12
C GLU A 915 16.96 28.38 17.19
N GLY A 916 17.60 27.22 17.44
CA GLY A 916 19.06 27.09 17.55
C GLY A 916 19.80 26.30 16.46
N ASN A 917 19.14 25.54 15.59
CA ASN A 917 19.80 24.59 14.67
C ASN A 917 19.09 24.45 13.31
N LEU A 918 18.86 25.56 12.61
CA LEU A 918 18.36 25.56 11.24
C LEU A 918 19.43 25.08 10.24
N ALA A 919 19.78 23.80 10.21
CA ALA A 919 20.75 23.29 9.22
C ALA A 919 20.02 22.80 7.96
N HIS A 920 20.31 23.42 6.80
CA HIS A 920 19.81 23.01 5.49
C HIS A 920 20.37 21.63 5.09
N SER A 921 19.55 20.72 4.60
CA SER A 921 19.95 19.36 4.19
C SER A 921 20.96 19.36 3.03
N ILE A 922 21.75 18.28 2.90
CA ILE A 922 22.53 17.98 1.67
C ILE A 922 21.83 17.01 0.72
N ASN A 923 20.72 16.43 1.19
CA ASN A 923 19.79 15.65 0.40
C ASN A 923 18.67 16.60 -0.08
N PRO A 924 18.58 16.89 -1.39
CA PRO A 924 17.61 17.83 -1.91
C PRO A 924 16.21 17.23 -2.12
N ASP A 925 16.03 15.92 -1.86
CA ASP A 925 14.75 15.21 -2.01
C ASP A 925 13.72 15.78 -1.02
N GLY A 926 12.77 16.55 -1.55
CA GLY A 926 11.75 17.19 -0.73
C GLY A 926 12.27 18.38 0.09
N THR A 927 13.42 18.95 -0.25
CA THR A 927 14.04 20.08 0.49
C THR A 927 14.64 21.17 -0.40
N ALA A 928 14.58 21.01 -1.73
CA ALA A 928 15.14 22.00 -2.67
C ALA A 928 14.38 21.99 -4.00
N TRP A 929 14.53 23.09 -4.74
CA TRP A 929 14.08 23.22 -6.12
C TRP A 929 15.25 23.09 -7.09
N LEU A 930 15.01 22.43 -8.21
CA LEU A 930 15.91 22.34 -9.34
C LEU A 930 15.09 22.48 -10.62
N SER A 931 15.53 23.31 -11.56
CA SER A 931 14.94 23.40 -12.91
C SER A 931 14.94 22.03 -13.60
N ALA A 932 14.10 21.83 -14.63
CA ALA A 932 14.13 20.62 -15.46
C ALA A 932 15.43 20.46 -16.28
N GLY A 933 16.24 21.53 -16.41
CA GLY A 933 17.46 21.54 -17.21
C GLY A 933 17.16 21.52 -18.71
N ILE A 934 18.18 21.21 -19.50
CA ILE A 934 18.21 21.26 -20.97
C ILE A 934 18.65 19.87 -21.45
N GLY A 935 17.77 19.16 -22.16
CA GLY A 935 18.03 17.82 -22.68
C GLY A 935 18.01 16.70 -21.64
N PHE A 936 17.49 16.95 -20.43
CA PHE A 936 17.37 15.92 -19.39
C PHE A 936 16.04 15.16 -19.47
N GLU A 937 14.91 15.87 -19.51
CA GLU A 937 13.57 15.30 -19.72
C GLU A 937 13.06 15.63 -21.13
N PRO A 938 12.62 14.64 -21.94
CA PRO A 938 12.10 14.90 -23.27
C PRO A 938 10.93 15.91 -23.26
N GLY A 939 11.05 17.00 -24.01
CA GLY A 939 10.01 18.03 -24.14
C GLY A 939 9.96 19.07 -23.03
N ARG A 940 10.88 19.05 -22.06
CA ARG A 940 10.99 20.02 -20.97
C ARG A 940 12.36 20.69 -20.96
N GLU A 941 12.53 21.67 -21.85
CA GLU A 941 13.75 22.44 -22.01
C GLU A 941 13.63 23.78 -21.27
N ASP A 942 14.35 23.97 -20.16
CA ASP A 942 14.37 25.25 -19.46
C ASP A 942 15.62 26.05 -19.81
N ARG A 943 15.50 26.88 -20.85
CA ARG A 943 16.59 27.73 -21.31
C ARG A 943 16.68 29.05 -20.58
N ALA A 944 15.65 29.47 -19.85
CA ALA A 944 15.57 30.78 -19.19
C ALA A 944 14.85 30.63 -17.83
N PRO A 945 15.50 29.98 -16.85
CA PRO A 945 14.85 29.62 -15.61
C PRO A 945 14.42 30.84 -14.77
N PHE A 946 13.23 30.76 -14.18
CA PHE A 946 12.72 31.76 -13.24
C PHE A 946 11.77 31.16 -12.19
N VAL A 947 11.63 31.86 -11.06
CA VAL A 947 10.62 31.56 -10.02
C VAL A 947 9.89 32.84 -9.62
N VAL A 948 8.56 32.79 -9.50
CA VAL A 948 7.71 33.89 -9.01
C VAL A 948 7.08 33.49 -7.67
N PHE A 949 7.26 34.34 -6.67
CA PHE A 949 6.72 34.21 -5.32
C PHE A 949 5.52 35.16 -5.14
N ASP A 950 4.45 34.70 -4.51
CA ASP A 950 3.36 35.51 -3.94
C ASP A 950 3.65 35.68 -2.44
N LEU A 951 3.81 36.91 -1.97
CA LEU A 951 4.05 37.24 -0.57
C LEU A 951 2.80 37.05 0.31
N GLY A 952 1.66 36.66 -0.28
CA GLY A 952 0.37 36.44 0.38
C GLY A 952 -0.43 37.73 0.57
N GLN A 953 0.26 38.85 0.78
CA GLN A 953 -0.28 40.19 0.87
C GLN A 953 0.72 41.24 0.36
N ALA A 954 0.25 42.46 0.11
CA ALA A 954 1.15 43.57 -0.22
C ALA A 954 2.02 43.92 0.99
N ALA A 955 3.33 44.02 0.78
CA ALA A 955 4.32 44.25 1.83
C ALA A 955 5.41 45.23 1.39
N ASN A 956 6.03 45.90 2.36
CA ASN A 956 7.28 46.62 2.14
C ASN A 956 8.45 45.67 2.42
N LEU A 957 9.30 45.44 1.42
CA LEU A 957 10.36 44.45 1.46
C LEU A 957 11.72 45.15 1.64
N GLY A 958 12.45 44.74 2.68
CA GLY A 958 13.77 45.29 3.01
C GLY A 958 14.93 44.33 2.74
N ARG A 959 14.71 43.03 2.91
CA ARG A 959 15.73 41.99 2.66
C ARG A 959 15.12 40.69 2.14
N ILE A 960 15.91 39.93 1.41
CA ILE A 960 15.59 38.55 1.02
C ILE A 960 16.75 37.67 1.47
N LYS A 961 16.46 36.59 2.20
CA LYS A 961 17.43 35.58 2.58
C LYS A 961 17.33 34.42 1.60
N VAL A 962 18.47 33.98 1.05
CA VAL A 962 18.53 32.89 0.08
C VAL A 962 19.50 31.83 0.56
N TRP A 963 19.04 30.58 0.64
CA TRP A 963 19.90 29.41 0.76
C TRP A 963 20.03 28.78 -0.62
N ASN A 964 21.28 28.64 -1.05
CA ASN A 964 21.61 28.13 -2.36
C ASN A 964 21.59 26.59 -2.38
N TYR A 965 21.50 26.01 -3.58
CA TYR A 965 21.37 24.57 -3.80
C TYR A 965 22.54 23.77 -3.20
N ASN A 966 22.26 22.84 -2.29
CA ASN A 966 23.26 22.18 -1.44
C ASN A 966 23.37 20.66 -1.65
N GLU A 967 23.12 20.16 -2.86
CA GLU A 967 23.19 18.73 -3.13
C GLU A 967 24.61 18.17 -2.97
N ALA A 968 24.82 17.32 -1.96
CA ALA A 968 26.10 16.65 -1.74
C ALA A 968 25.99 15.23 -1.16
N HIS A 969 24.77 14.72 -0.93
CA HIS A 969 24.53 13.41 -0.30
C HIS A 969 25.01 12.18 -1.10
N VAL A 970 25.03 12.25 -2.45
CA VAL A 970 25.57 11.18 -3.32
C VAL A 970 26.90 11.61 -3.94
N ARG A 971 26.94 12.84 -4.45
CA ARG A 971 28.11 13.50 -5.03
C ARG A 971 27.89 15.01 -4.93
N ASP A 972 28.98 15.78 -4.88
CA ASP A 972 28.91 17.24 -4.79
C ASP A 972 28.38 17.84 -6.10
N LEU A 973 27.12 18.30 -6.05
CA LEU A 973 26.39 18.98 -7.11
C LEU A 973 26.00 20.40 -6.71
N THR A 974 26.65 20.96 -5.68
CA THR A 974 26.42 22.34 -5.22
C THR A 974 26.70 23.39 -6.30
N LEU A 975 27.43 23.03 -7.35
CA LEU A 975 27.65 23.87 -8.53
C LEU A 975 26.41 24.06 -9.42
N ARG A 976 25.33 23.28 -9.21
CA ARG A 976 24.01 23.54 -9.80
C ARG A 976 23.31 24.75 -9.16
N GLY A 977 23.84 25.27 -8.05
CA GLY A 977 23.33 26.47 -7.41
C GLY A 977 23.39 27.70 -8.31
N ALA A 978 22.50 28.65 -8.04
CA ALA A 978 22.47 29.94 -8.74
C ALA A 978 23.75 30.75 -8.44
N ASP A 979 24.34 31.38 -9.45
CA ASP A 979 25.47 32.32 -9.31
C ASP A 979 24.99 33.76 -9.40
N LYS A 980 24.28 34.13 -10.48
CA LYS A 980 23.67 35.46 -10.63
C LYS A 980 22.16 35.38 -10.78
N VAL A 981 21.44 36.22 -10.04
CA VAL A 981 19.98 36.31 -10.06
C VAL A 981 19.55 37.77 -10.17
N ARG A 982 18.68 38.09 -11.13
CA ARG A 982 17.98 39.38 -11.19
C ARG A 982 16.64 39.27 -10.47
N ILE A 983 16.32 40.25 -9.65
CA ILE A 983 15.09 40.25 -8.87
C ILE A 983 14.20 41.41 -9.32
N THR A 984 12.96 41.09 -9.69
CA THR A 984 11.92 42.08 -10.01
C THR A 984 10.70 41.89 -9.10
N ALA A 985 9.89 42.93 -8.92
CA ALA A 985 8.72 42.89 -8.05
C ALA A 985 7.56 43.74 -8.58
N GLY A 986 6.36 43.46 -8.08
CA GLY A 986 5.15 44.17 -8.49
C GLY A 986 3.92 43.84 -7.63
N THR A 987 2.80 44.47 -7.96
CA THR A 987 1.51 44.26 -7.28
C THR A 987 0.66 43.17 -7.93
N GLN A 988 0.99 42.79 -9.18
CA GLN A 988 0.31 41.75 -9.96
C GLN A 988 1.37 40.75 -10.49
N PRO A 989 1.02 39.46 -10.65
CA PRO A 989 2.01 38.42 -11.01
C PRO A 989 2.55 38.58 -12.45
N GLU A 990 1.83 39.30 -13.31
CA GLU A 990 2.22 39.55 -14.71
C GLU A 990 2.85 40.94 -14.94
N LYS A 991 2.86 41.82 -13.91
CA LYS A 991 3.39 43.19 -13.98
C LYS A 991 4.41 43.42 -12.87
N LEU A 992 5.65 43.04 -13.15
CA LEU A 992 6.78 43.06 -12.23
C LEU A 992 7.73 44.21 -12.58
N ASP A 993 7.17 45.42 -12.56
CA ASP A 993 7.77 46.62 -13.16
C ASP A 993 8.85 47.25 -12.26
N THR A 994 9.04 46.75 -11.03
CA THR A 994 10.03 47.25 -10.07
C THR A 994 11.28 46.38 -10.10
N ASP A 995 12.38 46.88 -10.65
CA ASP A 995 13.68 46.20 -10.61
C ASP A 995 14.34 46.38 -9.24
N LEU A 996 14.61 45.28 -8.53
CA LEU A 996 15.26 45.26 -7.22
C LEU A 996 16.77 45.02 -7.32
N GLY A 997 17.28 44.76 -8.52
CA GLY A 997 18.70 44.62 -8.82
C GLY A 997 19.12 43.19 -9.18
N THR A 998 20.40 43.07 -9.52
CA THR A 998 21.06 41.80 -9.82
C THR A 998 22.04 41.46 -8.70
N PHE A 999 21.91 40.26 -8.16
CA PHE A 999 22.68 39.77 -7.01
C PHE A 999 23.53 38.58 -7.40
N ARG A 1000 24.65 38.41 -6.70
CA ARG A 1000 25.50 37.24 -6.80
C ARG A 1000 25.34 36.39 -5.53
N LEU A 1001 25.11 35.10 -5.68
CA LEU A 1001 24.94 34.16 -4.58
C LEU A 1001 26.20 33.33 -4.36
N SER A 1002 26.43 32.98 -3.10
CA SER A 1002 27.55 32.16 -2.65
C SER A 1002 27.28 30.68 -2.94
N ARG A 1003 28.34 29.90 -3.19
CA ARG A 1003 28.23 28.44 -3.31
C ARG A 1003 27.90 27.83 -1.95
N ALA A 1004 26.94 26.91 -1.91
CA ALA A 1004 26.64 26.14 -0.71
C ALA A 1004 27.79 25.18 -0.36
N PRO A 1005 28.06 24.91 0.93
CA PRO A 1005 29.28 24.22 1.35
C PRO A 1005 29.30 22.71 1.09
N GLY A 1006 28.17 22.09 0.70
CA GLY A 1006 28.07 20.65 0.50
C GLY A 1006 27.97 19.86 1.82
N GLU A 1007 27.70 20.57 2.92
CA GLU A 1007 27.41 20.05 4.25
C GLU A 1007 26.23 20.82 4.85
N PRO A 1008 25.55 20.31 5.89
CA PRO A 1008 24.43 21.03 6.48
C PRO A 1008 24.82 22.40 7.03
N TYR A 1009 24.12 23.47 6.62
CA TYR A 1009 24.47 24.84 6.98
C TYR A 1009 23.25 25.73 7.22
N SER A 1010 23.40 26.73 8.07
CA SER A 1010 22.30 27.61 8.49
C SER A 1010 22.38 29.04 7.94
N THR A 1011 23.51 29.43 7.37
CA THR A 1011 23.78 30.83 6.99
C THR A 1011 23.29 31.13 5.56
N PRO A 1012 22.29 32.02 5.36
CA PRO A 1012 21.86 32.44 4.03
C PRO A 1012 22.77 33.51 3.42
N ASP A 1013 22.68 33.71 2.11
CA ASP A 1013 23.00 34.99 1.48
C ASP A 1013 21.88 36.00 1.81
N GLU A 1014 22.23 37.17 2.36
CA GLU A 1014 21.28 38.26 2.61
C GLU A 1014 21.32 39.31 1.49
N LEU A 1015 20.26 39.36 0.69
CA LEU A 1015 20.08 40.33 -0.38
C LEU A 1015 19.32 41.54 0.16
N ARG A 1016 19.95 42.72 0.15
CA ARG A 1016 19.27 43.96 0.53
C ARG A 1016 18.47 44.48 -0.66
N VAL A 1017 17.18 44.70 -0.45
CA VAL A 1017 16.25 45.21 -1.46
C VAL A 1017 15.44 46.37 -0.89
N ASN A 1018 14.82 47.17 -1.75
CA ASN A 1018 13.92 48.23 -1.33
C ASN A 1018 12.70 48.26 -2.24
N ALA A 1019 11.61 47.66 -1.78
CA ALA A 1019 10.36 47.62 -2.52
C ALA A 1019 9.20 47.97 -1.59
N ARG A 1020 8.27 48.83 -2.04
CA ARG A 1020 7.12 49.25 -1.24
C ARG A 1020 5.82 48.76 -1.85
N GLY A 1021 4.94 48.23 -1.01
CA GLY A 1021 3.61 47.75 -1.41
C GLY A 1021 3.64 46.64 -2.47
N VAL A 1022 4.70 45.84 -2.54
CA VAL A 1022 4.80 44.75 -3.51
C VAL A 1022 4.14 43.48 -2.98
N ARG A 1023 3.56 42.67 -3.87
CA ARG A 1023 2.97 41.37 -3.52
C ARG A 1023 3.68 40.22 -4.22
N TYR A 1024 4.19 40.44 -5.42
CA TYR A 1024 4.87 39.40 -6.19
C TYR A 1024 6.34 39.75 -6.37
N VAL A 1025 7.20 38.75 -6.23
CA VAL A 1025 8.65 38.87 -6.44
C VAL A 1025 9.09 37.78 -7.39
N ARG A 1026 9.90 38.11 -8.38
CA ARG A 1026 10.41 37.17 -9.38
C ARG A 1026 11.92 37.14 -9.36
N PHE A 1027 12.45 35.92 -9.41
CA PHE A 1027 13.86 35.62 -9.55
C PHE A 1027 14.09 35.13 -10.97
N ASP A 1028 14.86 35.88 -11.76
CA ASP A 1028 15.37 35.47 -13.06
C ASP A 1028 16.82 35.01 -12.88
N PHE A 1029 17.08 33.73 -13.12
CA PHE A 1029 18.42 33.16 -12.96
C PHE A 1029 19.26 33.48 -14.21
N LEU A 1030 20.31 34.26 -14.04
CA LEU A 1030 21.18 34.71 -15.13
C LEU A 1030 22.39 33.78 -15.33
N SER A 1031 22.86 33.13 -14.26
CA SER A 1031 23.90 32.10 -14.34
C SER A 1031 23.84 31.10 -13.17
N ASN A 1032 24.44 29.92 -13.37
CA ASN A 1032 24.73 28.96 -12.29
C ASN A 1032 26.23 28.90 -11.95
N LEU A 1033 26.57 28.20 -10.88
CA LEU A 1033 27.96 28.04 -10.40
C LEU A 1033 28.82 27.08 -11.25
N TYR A 1034 28.20 26.30 -12.15
CA TYR A 1034 28.88 25.58 -13.25
C TYR A 1034 29.33 26.50 -14.41
N GLY A 1035 28.93 27.77 -14.41
CA GLY A 1035 29.32 28.75 -15.42
C GLY A 1035 28.34 28.88 -16.60
N VAL A 1036 27.20 28.20 -16.56
CA VAL A 1036 26.14 28.33 -17.57
C VAL A 1036 25.50 29.72 -17.47
N GLN A 1037 25.35 30.40 -18.60
CA GLN A 1037 24.64 31.68 -18.70
C GLN A 1037 23.25 31.45 -19.30
N TYR A 1038 22.23 32.14 -18.77
CA TYR A 1038 20.86 32.06 -19.24
C TYR A 1038 20.41 33.39 -19.90
N PRO A 1039 19.67 33.36 -21.02
CA PRO A 1039 19.19 32.17 -21.70
C PRO A 1039 20.29 31.32 -22.35
N ALA A 1040 20.25 30.00 -22.16
CA ALA A 1040 21.34 29.11 -22.55
C ALA A 1040 21.24 28.65 -24.02
N SER A 1041 22.34 28.76 -24.76
CA SER A 1041 22.51 28.24 -26.13
C SER A 1041 23.13 26.84 -26.13
N GLY A 1042 22.65 25.93 -26.98
CA GLY A 1042 23.18 24.56 -27.09
C GLY A 1042 22.77 23.66 -25.91
N VAL A 1043 23.56 22.62 -25.64
CA VAL A 1043 23.41 21.72 -24.47
C VAL A 1043 24.55 22.02 -23.49
N PRO A 1044 24.30 22.74 -22.39
CA PRO A 1044 25.34 23.08 -21.41
C PRO A 1044 25.82 21.86 -20.61
N VAL A 1045 26.97 22.02 -19.93
CA VAL A 1045 27.50 21.00 -19.00
C VAL A 1045 26.46 20.70 -17.93
N ASP A 1046 26.33 19.42 -17.59
CA ASP A 1046 25.38 18.92 -16.60
C ASP A 1046 23.95 19.45 -16.88
N ASN A 1047 23.56 19.45 -18.16
CA ASN A 1047 22.25 19.85 -18.66
C ASN A 1047 21.83 21.29 -18.30
N GLY A 1048 22.73 22.16 -17.84
CA GLY A 1048 22.36 23.55 -17.50
C GLY A 1048 21.26 23.63 -16.43
N PHE A 1049 21.36 22.84 -15.37
CA PHE A 1049 20.48 22.99 -14.22
C PHE A 1049 20.76 24.27 -13.43
N VAL A 1050 19.71 24.88 -12.87
CA VAL A 1050 19.84 25.84 -11.77
C VAL A 1050 18.87 25.50 -10.65
N GLY A 1051 19.31 25.62 -9.40
CA GLY A 1051 18.49 25.31 -8.23
C GLY A 1051 18.70 26.30 -7.09
N LEU A 1052 17.77 26.25 -6.15
CA LEU A 1052 17.81 26.92 -4.86
C LEU A 1052 17.23 25.99 -3.81
N SER A 1053 17.52 26.30 -2.55
CA SER A 1053 17.10 25.48 -1.42
C SER A 1053 15.98 26.11 -0.61
N GLU A 1054 16.11 27.39 -0.24
CA GLU A 1054 15.09 28.13 0.51
C GLU A 1054 15.20 29.62 0.21
N VAL A 1055 14.07 30.34 0.25
CA VAL A 1055 13.97 31.79 0.12
C VAL A 1055 13.03 32.35 1.20
N GLN A 1056 13.52 33.27 2.01
CA GLN A 1056 12.72 33.99 3.00
C GLN A 1056 12.67 35.48 2.70
N PHE A 1057 11.48 36.07 2.79
CA PHE A 1057 11.25 37.50 2.56
C PHE A 1057 11.12 38.24 3.89
N ILE A 1058 11.90 39.30 4.06
CA ILE A 1058 11.98 40.09 5.29
C ILE A 1058 11.51 41.52 5.01
N SER A 1059 10.58 42.01 5.81
CA SER A 1059 10.04 43.36 5.70
C SER A 1059 11.11 44.43 5.99
N ASP A 1060 10.81 45.68 5.63
CA ASP A 1060 11.64 46.84 5.97
C ASP A 1060 11.75 47.08 7.49
N THR A 1061 10.81 46.55 8.29
CA THR A 1061 10.85 46.54 9.75
C THR A 1061 11.68 45.38 10.34
N GLY A 1062 12.14 44.45 9.50
CA GLY A 1062 12.98 43.32 9.92
C GLY A 1062 12.21 42.04 10.28
N GLU A 1063 10.90 42.00 10.05
CA GLU A 1063 10.06 40.83 10.32
C GLU A 1063 10.02 39.87 9.12
N ARG A 1064 10.04 38.55 9.36
CA ARG A 1064 9.82 37.55 8.30
C ARG A 1064 8.37 37.59 7.85
N LEU A 1065 8.14 37.71 6.54
CA LEU A 1065 6.81 37.58 5.96
C LEU A 1065 6.34 36.12 6.05
N THR A 1066 5.12 35.91 6.52
CA THR A 1066 4.47 34.60 6.63
C THR A 1066 3.42 34.42 5.53
N GLY A 1067 3.14 33.18 5.14
CA GLY A 1067 2.16 32.88 4.09
C GLY A 1067 2.66 33.09 2.65
N VAL A 1068 3.97 33.24 2.46
CA VAL A 1068 4.62 33.27 1.14
C VAL A 1068 4.42 31.93 0.41
N ARG A 1069 4.15 31.97 -0.89
CA ARG A 1069 3.98 30.79 -1.74
C ARG A 1069 4.71 30.97 -3.06
N VAL A 1070 5.08 29.88 -3.72
CA VAL A 1070 5.46 29.92 -5.13
C VAL A 1070 4.20 30.04 -5.97
N GLN A 1071 4.09 31.14 -6.72
CA GLN A 1071 2.99 31.39 -7.65
C GLN A 1071 3.17 30.58 -8.94
N ARG A 1072 4.40 30.54 -9.49
CA ARG A 1072 4.81 29.74 -10.65
C ARG A 1072 6.32 29.70 -10.79
N CYS A 1073 6.83 28.71 -11.50
CA CYS A 1073 8.22 28.65 -11.98
C CYS A 1073 8.24 28.33 -13.47
N SER A 1074 9.39 28.53 -14.13
CA SER A 1074 9.61 28.16 -15.53
C SER A 1074 9.52 26.65 -15.74
N SER A 1075 10.17 25.89 -14.86
CA SER A 1075 10.20 24.44 -14.84
C SER A 1075 10.63 23.94 -13.46
N GLU A 1076 10.49 22.65 -13.23
CA GLU A 1076 10.98 21.95 -12.05
C GLU A 1076 11.18 20.46 -12.36
N LEU A 1077 12.10 19.82 -11.65
CA LEU A 1077 12.41 18.40 -11.83
C LEU A 1077 11.54 17.52 -10.92
N ALA A 1078 10.25 17.43 -11.27
CA ALA A 1078 9.24 16.74 -10.47
C ALA A 1078 9.50 15.24 -10.29
N SER A 1079 10.07 14.58 -11.30
CA SER A 1079 10.46 13.16 -11.26
C SER A 1079 11.41 12.80 -10.12
N HIS A 1080 12.12 13.80 -9.57
CA HIS A 1080 13.07 13.65 -8.48
C HIS A 1080 12.65 14.45 -7.23
N ARG A 1081 11.38 14.87 -7.12
CA ARG A 1081 10.86 15.67 -6.00
C ARG A 1081 11.66 16.95 -5.72
N ARG A 1082 12.10 17.64 -6.79
CA ARG A 1082 12.82 18.91 -6.75
C ARG A 1082 11.88 20.08 -7.08
N LEU A 1083 10.88 20.28 -6.22
CA LEU A 1083 9.74 21.16 -6.51
C LEU A 1083 9.97 22.57 -5.99
N ALA A 1084 9.42 23.58 -6.68
CA ALA A 1084 9.57 24.98 -6.30
C ALA A 1084 8.89 25.29 -4.95
N ALA A 1085 7.87 24.51 -4.59
CA ALA A 1085 7.19 24.60 -3.29
C ALA A 1085 8.17 24.52 -2.11
N HIS A 1086 9.27 23.78 -2.25
CA HIS A 1086 10.30 23.60 -1.23
C HIS A 1086 11.10 24.87 -0.91
N LEU A 1087 11.00 25.89 -1.76
CA LEU A 1087 11.70 27.16 -1.54
C LEU A 1087 11.09 28.00 -0.41
N VAL A 1088 9.86 27.73 0.02
CA VAL A 1088 9.13 28.57 0.97
C VAL A 1088 8.29 27.79 1.97
N ASP A 1089 8.23 26.46 1.85
CA ASP A 1089 7.50 25.58 2.77
C ASP A 1089 8.30 25.27 4.04
N GLY A 1090 9.57 25.72 4.11
CA GLY A 1090 10.44 25.45 5.23
C GLY A 1090 10.88 23.98 5.28
N SER A 1091 10.96 23.31 4.13
CA SER A 1091 11.59 21.99 3.99
C SER A 1091 13.08 22.10 3.66
N GLY A 1092 13.50 23.21 3.05
CA GLY A 1092 14.90 23.52 2.81
C GLY A 1092 15.61 23.77 4.12
N LEU A 1093 15.14 24.72 4.92
CA LEU A 1093 15.59 24.83 6.31
C LEU A 1093 14.79 23.85 7.13
N ASN A 1094 15.33 23.25 8.18
CA ASN A 1094 14.50 22.47 9.11
C ASN A 1094 13.51 23.40 9.85
N ASP A 1095 12.55 24.01 9.17
CA ASP A 1095 11.57 24.95 9.69
C ASP A 1095 10.44 24.14 10.37
N GLY A 1096 10.88 23.47 11.43
CA GLY A 1096 10.15 23.45 12.69
C GLY A 1096 9.64 22.08 13.12
N ALA A 1097 10.00 20.97 12.49
CA ALA A 1097 10.06 19.76 13.30
C ALA A 1097 11.21 20.01 14.29
N GLY A 1098 10.88 20.24 15.57
CA GLY A 1098 11.87 20.26 16.64
C GLY A 1098 12.79 19.04 16.58
N LEU A 1099 13.89 19.06 17.32
CA LEU A 1099 14.84 17.93 17.32
C LEU A 1099 14.10 16.63 17.68
N GLY A 1100 13.94 15.70 16.74
CA GLY A 1100 13.33 14.39 17.00
C GLY A 1100 14.19 13.54 17.93
N TRP A 1101 13.64 12.46 18.47
CA TRP A 1101 14.37 11.58 19.40
C TRP A 1101 15.68 11.05 18.81
N ASN A 1102 15.68 10.75 17.51
CA ASN A 1102 16.84 10.24 16.79
C ASN A 1102 18.05 11.19 16.86
N ALA A 1103 17.83 12.49 16.67
CA ALA A 1103 18.86 13.52 16.77
C ALA A 1103 19.29 13.81 18.22
N GLN A 1104 18.47 13.43 19.20
CA GLN A 1104 18.75 13.58 20.64
C GLN A 1104 19.41 12.32 21.24
N GLY A 1105 20.16 11.54 20.45
CA GLY A 1105 20.89 10.36 20.90
C GLY A 1105 20.04 9.09 21.05
N HIS A 1106 18.86 9.04 20.45
CA HIS A 1106 17.96 7.88 20.46
C HIS A 1106 17.59 7.42 19.03
N PRO A 1107 18.57 7.18 18.13
CA PRO A 1107 18.33 6.89 16.71
C PRO A 1107 17.53 5.61 16.46
N PHE A 1108 17.70 4.59 17.31
CA PHE A 1108 17.03 3.30 17.15
C PHE A 1108 15.80 3.12 18.06
N TYR A 1109 15.37 4.20 18.72
CA TYR A 1109 14.26 4.14 19.67
C TYR A 1109 12.90 4.22 18.95
N ALA A 1110 12.01 3.29 19.29
CA ALA A 1110 10.67 3.16 18.72
C ALA A 1110 9.53 3.20 19.76
N HIS A 1111 9.84 3.05 21.05
CA HIS A 1111 8.85 2.94 22.13
C HIS A 1111 8.26 4.30 22.54
N GLY A 1112 7.47 4.32 23.62
CA GLY A 1112 6.76 5.51 24.07
C GLY A 1112 7.66 6.57 24.74
N VAL A 1113 7.43 7.84 24.41
CA VAL A 1113 7.94 9.00 25.15
C VAL A 1113 6.77 9.78 25.72
N ALA A 1114 6.77 9.98 27.03
CA ALA A 1114 5.76 10.73 27.78
C ALA A 1114 6.12 12.22 27.86
N TYR A 1115 5.14 13.07 27.54
CA TYR A 1115 5.18 14.52 27.66
C TYR A 1115 4.10 14.93 28.66
N ARG A 1116 4.48 15.55 29.79
CA ARG A 1116 3.56 15.84 30.89
C ARG A 1116 3.51 17.34 31.19
N GLN A 1117 2.28 17.86 31.31
CA GLN A 1117 1.99 19.23 31.71
C GLN A 1117 0.92 19.25 32.82
N GLN A 1118 0.92 20.29 33.65
CA GLN A 1118 -0.14 20.52 34.65
C GLN A 1118 -1.01 21.70 34.24
N PHE A 1119 -2.32 21.60 34.49
CA PHE A 1119 -3.30 22.64 34.19
C PHE A 1119 -4.15 22.92 35.42
N ASN A 1120 -4.43 24.19 35.70
CA ASN A 1120 -5.33 24.58 36.79
C ASN A 1120 -6.67 25.02 36.22
N LEU A 1121 -7.75 24.35 36.63
CA LEU A 1121 -9.11 24.61 36.18
C LEU A 1121 -9.98 25.07 37.37
N PRO A 1122 -10.23 26.37 37.57
CA PRO A 1122 -11.02 26.86 38.70
C PRO A 1122 -12.43 26.25 38.76
N SER A 1123 -13.05 26.03 37.59
CA SER A 1123 -14.30 25.28 37.42
C SER A 1123 -14.32 24.61 36.04
N ARG A 1124 -15.11 23.54 35.89
CA ARG A 1124 -15.29 22.84 34.61
C ARG A 1124 -16.47 23.46 33.86
N GLN A 1125 -16.21 24.10 32.71
CA GLN A 1125 -17.25 24.67 31.85
C GLN A 1125 -17.02 24.24 30.40
N GLY A 1126 -18.05 23.72 29.73
CA GLY A 1126 -17.94 23.21 28.36
C GLY A 1126 -17.21 21.87 28.25
N ARG A 1127 -16.64 21.61 27.06
CA ARG A 1127 -15.88 20.39 26.75
C ARG A 1127 -14.39 20.70 26.66
N TYR A 1128 -13.55 19.72 26.96
CA TYR A 1128 -12.09 19.89 26.96
C TYR A 1128 -11.43 18.83 26.08
N PHE A 1129 -10.46 19.26 25.29
CA PHE A 1129 -9.73 18.42 24.34
C PHE A 1129 -8.23 18.61 24.52
N VAL A 1130 -7.49 17.50 24.48
CA VAL A 1130 -6.03 17.54 24.26
C VAL A 1130 -5.80 17.52 22.76
N SER A 1131 -5.09 18.52 22.22
CA SER A 1131 -4.77 18.64 20.79
C SER A 1131 -3.26 18.66 20.55
N LEU A 1132 -2.84 18.04 19.44
CA LEU A 1132 -1.45 18.01 18.98
C LEU A 1132 -1.31 18.85 17.70
N SER A 1133 -0.49 19.89 17.73
CA SER A 1133 -0.25 20.75 16.56
C SER A 1133 0.86 20.23 15.67
N LYS A 1134 2.04 19.97 16.24
CA LYS A 1134 3.23 19.54 15.50
C LYS A 1134 3.87 18.35 16.18
N TRP A 1135 3.70 17.18 15.57
CA TRP A 1135 4.21 15.93 16.11
C TRP A 1135 4.43 14.90 15.00
N ARG A 1136 5.19 13.86 15.32
CA ARG A 1136 5.33 12.67 14.48
C ARG A 1136 5.42 11.42 15.34
N GLY A 1137 4.56 10.45 15.05
CA GLY A 1137 4.50 9.13 15.65
C GLY A 1137 3.38 8.33 15.01
N SER A 1138 3.21 7.08 15.46
CA SER A 1138 2.11 6.22 14.99
C SER A 1138 0.79 6.56 15.66
N VAL A 1139 0.82 6.75 16.97
CA VAL A 1139 -0.33 7.05 17.83
C VAL A 1139 0.14 7.79 19.08
N ALA A 1140 -0.74 8.59 19.69
CA ALA A 1140 -0.50 9.14 21.02
C ALA A 1140 -1.56 8.69 22.03
N ARG A 1141 -1.15 8.21 23.20
CA ARG A 1141 -2.04 7.91 24.33
C ARG A 1141 -2.15 9.13 25.24
N VAL A 1142 -3.38 9.47 25.65
CA VAL A 1142 -3.64 10.57 26.57
C VAL A 1142 -4.04 10.01 27.94
N ASN A 1143 -3.31 10.42 28.97
CA ASN A 1143 -3.58 10.12 30.37
C ASN A 1143 -3.91 11.42 31.10
N VAL A 1144 -4.93 11.41 31.95
CA VAL A 1144 -5.32 12.54 32.80
C VAL A 1144 -5.42 12.06 34.24
N ASN A 1145 -4.73 12.72 35.15
CA ASN A 1145 -4.68 12.38 36.58
C ASN A 1145 -4.31 10.89 36.85
N GLY A 1146 -3.44 10.33 36.00
CA GLY A 1146 -3.00 8.93 36.09
C GLY A 1146 -3.95 7.90 35.47
N GLN A 1147 -5.09 8.33 34.91
CA GLN A 1147 -6.05 7.45 34.24
C GLN A 1147 -6.00 7.65 32.72
N ARG A 1148 -6.12 6.57 31.94
CA ARG A 1148 -6.17 6.64 30.47
C ARG A 1148 -7.49 7.30 30.04
N ALA A 1149 -7.39 8.42 29.33
CA ALA A 1149 -8.53 9.11 28.74
C ALA A 1149 -8.87 8.60 27.33
N GLY A 1150 -7.85 8.31 26.52
CA GLY A 1150 -8.04 7.81 25.16
C GLY A 1150 -6.77 7.82 24.31
N TYR A 1151 -6.94 7.73 23.00
CA TYR A 1151 -5.87 7.74 22.01
C TYR A 1151 -6.16 8.77 20.91
N ILE A 1152 -5.11 9.43 20.43
CA ILE A 1152 -5.11 10.30 19.26
C ILE A 1152 -4.50 9.48 18.11
N VAL A 1153 -5.34 9.08 17.16
CA VAL A 1153 -4.99 8.13 16.08
C VAL A 1153 -5.05 8.73 14.68
N ALA A 1154 -5.80 9.82 14.49
CA ALA A 1154 -6.00 10.46 13.20
C ALA A 1154 -6.36 11.96 13.34
N PRO A 1155 -6.22 12.76 12.27
CA PRO A 1155 -6.74 14.13 12.21
C PRO A 1155 -8.21 14.21 12.63
N PRO A 1156 -8.64 15.24 13.37
CA PRO A 1156 -7.93 16.50 13.67
C PRO A 1156 -6.96 16.45 14.86
N TRP A 1157 -6.43 15.28 15.23
CA TRP A 1157 -5.38 15.12 16.23
C TRP A 1157 -5.78 15.56 17.64
N GLU A 1158 -7.02 15.22 18.03
CA GLU A 1158 -7.58 15.57 19.32
C GLU A 1158 -8.14 14.36 20.09
N CYS A 1159 -8.11 14.45 21.42
CA CYS A 1159 -8.74 13.50 22.33
C CYS A 1159 -9.58 14.28 23.34
N GLU A 1160 -10.86 13.95 23.46
CA GLU A 1160 -11.71 14.53 24.49
C GLU A 1160 -11.31 14.00 25.87
N VAL A 1161 -11.17 14.92 26.83
CA VAL A 1161 -10.76 14.61 28.21
C VAL A 1161 -11.72 15.19 29.26
N THR A 1162 -12.89 15.66 28.84
CA THR A 1162 -13.86 16.39 29.66
C THR A 1162 -14.20 15.68 30.97
N ASP A 1163 -14.34 14.35 30.94
CA ASP A 1163 -14.81 13.55 32.08
C ASP A 1163 -13.68 13.12 33.04
N GLN A 1164 -12.42 13.22 32.60
CA GLN A 1164 -11.26 12.89 33.43
C GLN A 1164 -10.68 14.11 34.17
N LEU A 1165 -11.16 15.32 33.83
CA LEU A 1165 -10.76 16.57 34.46
C LEU A 1165 -11.59 16.86 35.71
N ARG A 1166 -10.93 17.42 36.74
CA ARG A 1166 -11.55 17.89 37.98
C ARG A 1166 -11.30 19.39 38.19
N ALA A 1167 -12.07 20.03 39.07
CA ALA A 1167 -11.73 21.38 39.53
C ALA A 1167 -10.37 21.38 40.26
N GLY A 1168 -9.59 22.44 40.08
CA GLY A 1168 -8.22 22.57 40.58
C GLY A 1168 -7.17 22.02 39.62
N THR A 1169 -6.07 21.49 40.18
CA THR A 1169 -4.93 21.00 39.41
C THR A 1169 -5.20 19.64 38.76
N ASN A 1170 -4.90 19.57 37.48
CA ASN A 1170 -4.95 18.37 36.65
C ASN A 1170 -3.59 18.10 36.01
N THR A 1171 -3.14 16.85 36.06
CA THR A 1171 -1.94 16.42 35.35
C THR A 1171 -2.36 15.74 34.06
N VAL A 1172 -1.91 16.24 32.92
CA VAL A 1172 -2.14 15.64 31.60
C VAL A 1172 -0.81 15.13 31.07
N GLU A 1173 -0.80 13.89 30.58
CA GLU A 1173 0.35 13.23 29.99
C GLU A 1173 -0.01 12.67 28.62
N VAL A 1174 0.75 13.05 27.60
CA VAL A 1174 0.65 12.54 26.23
C VAL A 1174 1.85 11.62 26.00
N VAL A 1175 1.60 10.35 25.70
CA VAL A 1175 2.64 9.38 25.34
C VAL A 1175 2.61 9.18 23.83
N VAL A 1176 3.65 9.64 23.15
CA VAL A 1176 3.82 9.44 21.70
C VAL A 1176 4.57 8.13 21.47
N PHE A 1177 4.06 7.27 20.59
CA PHE A 1177 4.72 6.04 20.17
C PHE A 1177 5.31 6.19 18.77
N GLY A 1178 6.56 5.77 18.59
CA GLY A 1178 7.19 5.66 17.28
C GLY A 1178 6.75 4.41 16.53
N THR A 1179 7.59 3.96 15.60
CA THR A 1179 7.41 2.69 14.89
C THR A 1179 8.73 1.90 14.88
N LEU A 1180 8.65 0.60 14.59
CA LEU A 1180 9.83 -0.27 14.54
C LEU A 1180 10.81 0.05 13.39
N LYS A 1181 10.52 1.01 12.50
CA LYS A 1181 11.46 1.47 11.44
C LYS A 1181 12.82 1.85 12.00
N ASN A 1182 12.83 2.52 13.17
CA ASN A 1182 14.07 2.92 13.82
C ASN A 1182 14.79 1.74 14.46
N THR A 1183 14.08 0.70 14.89
CA THR A 1183 14.70 -0.43 15.59
C THR A 1183 15.15 -1.53 14.62
N LEU A 1184 14.32 -1.86 13.63
CA LEU A 1184 14.49 -2.99 12.71
C LEU A 1184 14.92 -2.60 11.29
N GLY A 1185 14.76 -1.33 10.91
CA GLY A 1185 15.17 -0.82 9.61
C GLY A 1185 14.14 -0.98 8.48
N PRO A 1186 14.57 -0.93 7.20
CA PRO A 1186 15.96 -0.96 6.74
C PRO A 1186 16.71 0.35 7.07
N HIS A 1187 17.94 0.26 7.58
CA HIS A 1187 18.72 1.45 8.01
C HIS A 1187 19.69 1.98 6.95
N HIS A 1188 20.01 1.19 5.93
CA HIS A 1188 21.05 1.49 4.95
C HIS A 1188 20.45 1.75 3.57
N GLY A 1189 21.15 2.54 2.74
CA GLY A 1189 20.71 2.86 1.39
C GLY A 1189 19.63 3.95 1.29
N ASN A 1190 19.31 4.62 2.41
CA ASN A 1190 18.31 5.67 2.52
C ASN A 1190 16.95 5.31 1.86
N PRO A 1191 16.31 4.22 2.30
CA PRO A 1191 15.04 3.78 1.72
C PRO A 1191 13.97 4.85 1.91
N GLY A 1192 13.14 5.05 0.88
CA GLY A 1192 11.93 5.86 1.01
C GLY A 1192 10.98 5.30 2.08
N LEU A 1193 10.22 6.17 2.73
CA LEU A 1193 9.16 5.75 3.65
C LEU A 1193 7.91 5.29 2.89
N GLY A 1194 7.11 4.45 3.53
CA GLY A 1194 5.88 3.88 2.98
C GLY A 1194 6.08 2.71 2.02
N SER A 1195 7.33 2.23 1.84
CA SER A 1195 7.62 0.99 1.12
C SER A 1195 8.85 0.28 1.67
N ALA A 1196 8.74 -1.01 1.99
CA ALA A 1196 9.88 -1.85 2.34
C ALA A 1196 9.75 -3.27 1.75
N TRP A 1197 10.81 -3.72 1.08
CA TRP A 1197 10.90 -5.06 0.51
C TRP A 1197 11.99 -5.89 1.18
N PRO A 1198 11.89 -7.23 1.21
CA PRO A 1198 12.92 -8.10 1.80
C PRO A 1198 14.34 -7.77 1.31
N GLY A 1199 14.50 -7.50 0.02
CA GLY A 1199 15.77 -7.14 -0.60
C GLY A 1199 16.46 -5.90 -0.03
N MET A 1200 15.70 -4.95 0.53
CA MET A 1200 16.24 -3.72 1.14
C MET A 1200 17.02 -3.99 2.43
N PHE A 1201 16.77 -5.13 3.08
CA PHE A 1201 17.48 -5.54 4.29
C PHE A 1201 18.69 -6.43 4.01
N GLN A 1202 18.86 -6.90 2.77
CA GLN A 1202 19.90 -7.87 2.38
C GLN A 1202 21.26 -7.21 2.08
N ARG A 1203 21.31 -5.88 2.01
CA ARG A 1203 22.50 -5.11 1.62
C ARG A 1203 22.81 -4.03 2.65
N GLY A 1204 24.11 -3.88 2.94
CA GLY A 1204 24.67 -2.79 3.74
C GLY A 1204 26.05 -2.40 3.19
N PRO A 1205 26.62 -1.26 3.64
CA PRO A 1205 27.99 -0.86 3.32
C PRO A 1205 29.02 -1.98 3.56
N GLN A 1206 29.95 -2.18 2.62
CA GLN A 1206 30.86 -3.34 2.61
C GLN A 1206 32.06 -3.24 3.59
N ASN A 1207 32.43 -2.04 4.03
CA ASN A 1207 33.67 -1.80 4.80
C ASN A 1207 33.40 -1.55 6.29
N GLY A 1208 32.39 -2.22 6.85
CA GLY A 1208 31.95 -2.09 8.23
C GLY A 1208 30.87 -1.04 8.45
N PRO A 1209 30.52 -0.76 9.73
CA PRO A 1209 29.50 0.22 10.06
C PRO A 1209 29.83 1.56 9.39
N PRO A 1210 28.90 2.14 8.62
CA PRO A 1210 29.10 3.48 8.10
C PRO A 1210 29.09 4.50 9.25
N PRO A 1211 29.43 5.78 9.03
CA PRO A 1211 29.29 6.81 10.06
C PRO A 1211 27.89 6.79 10.68
N GLY A 1212 27.77 6.92 12.02
CA GLY A 1212 26.46 6.80 12.68
C GLY A 1212 25.40 7.77 12.15
N ALA A 1213 25.83 8.96 11.70
CA ALA A 1213 24.95 9.95 11.08
C ALA A 1213 24.32 9.52 9.74
N SER A 1214 24.82 8.46 9.09
CA SER A 1214 24.28 7.97 7.81
C SER A 1214 23.17 6.93 7.96
N TYR A 1215 22.84 6.50 9.17
CA TYR A 1215 21.76 5.54 9.41
C TYR A 1215 20.39 6.21 9.15
N SER A 1216 19.59 5.62 8.28
CA SER A 1216 18.25 6.12 7.92
C SER A 1216 17.23 5.82 9.03
N THR A 1217 16.94 6.85 9.83
CA THR A 1217 16.01 6.81 10.97
C THR A 1217 15.03 7.98 10.92
N VAL A 1218 13.88 7.82 11.56
CA VAL A 1218 12.77 8.78 11.57
C VAL A 1218 12.80 9.62 12.84
N ALA A 1219 12.62 10.92 12.68
CA ALA A 1219 12.45 11.88 13.77
C ALA A 1219 11.03 11.78 14.38
N TYR A 1220 10.87 10.93 15.39
CA TYR A 1220 9.64 10.85 16.19
C TYR A 1220 9.64 11.85 17.35
N GLY A 1221 8.45 12.25 17.83
CA GLY A 1221 8.26 13.09 19.00
C GLY A 1221 7.16 14.16 18.86
N LEU A 1222 6.93 14.88 19.95
CA LEU A 1222 6.28 16.20 19.90
C LEU A 1222 7.33 17.25 19.56
N PHE A 1223 6.97 18.15 18.65
CA PHE A 1223 7.80 19.28 18.21
C PHE A 1223 7.31 20.61 18.79
N GLU A 1224 6.10 20.61 19.32
CA GLU A 1224 5.50 21.70 20.09
C GLU A 1224 4.78 21.11 21.32
N PRO A 1225 4.61 21.89 22.41
CA PRO A 1225 3.80 21.45 23.53
C PRO A 1225 2.37 21.13 23.09
N PHE A 1226 1.77 20.09 23.67
CA PHE A 1226 0.36 19.81 23.42
C PHE A 1226 -0.51 20.88 24.11
N LYS A 1227 -1.74 21.06 23.60
CA LYS A 1227 -2.66 22.08 24.11
C LYS A 1227 -3.84 21.42 24.81
N LEU A 1228 -4.31 22.05 25.89
CA LEU A 1228 -5.62 21.76 26.48
C LEU A 1228 -6.60 22.82 26.00
N GLU A 1229 -7.52 22.46 25.12
CA GLU A 1229 -8.52 23.35 24.54
C GLU A 1229 -9.85 23.22 25.26
N GLN A 1230 -10.38 24.34 25.74
CA GLN A 1230 -11.74 24.46 26.23
C GLN A 1230 -12.66 24.92 25.09
N ARG A 1231 -13.75 24.18 24.84
CA ARG A 1231 -14.76 24.48 23.82
C ARG A 1231 -16.08 24.81 24.48
N LEU A 1232 -16.51 26.07 24.35
CA LEU A 1232 -17.79 26.58 24.83
C LEU A 1232 -18.74 26.74 23.63
N ARG A 1233 -20.00 26.31 23.80
CA ARG A 1233 -21.05 26.62 22.83
C ARG A 1233 -21.42 28.11 23.00
N GLN A 1234 -21.39 28.87 21.90
CA GLN A 1234 -22.02 30.19 21.84
C GLN A 1234 -23.50 30.07 21.54
#